data_AF-A0ABD0JDG2-F1
#
_entry.id   AF-A0ABD0JDG2-F1
#
_cell.length_a   1.000
_cell.length_b   1.000
_cell.length_c   1.000
_cell.angle_alpha   90.00
_cell.angle_beta   90.00
_cell.angle_gamma   90.00
#
_symmetry.space_group_name_H-M   'P 1'
#
loop_
_entity.id
_entity.type
_entity.pdbx_description
1 polymer ?
#
loop_
_entity_poly.entity_id
_entity_poly.type
_entity_poly.pdbx_seq_one_letter_code
_entity_poly.pdbx_strand_id
1 'polypeptide(L)'
;MSEKARPSKTEEETTFEALEKEFESVLQELLSDESLAKFRREYEKLHVALVNSHESEKRLMDKVKELNSEIASNAEKVGTALRLSREDQSTIATLRKEAEKAWKMVEYLQEKEVWARETIDSMKAEIENLTQLVEQSAGIAEEETKRRENRIGTGGSSAFQEAARAKEVEYEAKIQGLESQIEKMKASAVEAQETENKLKNDLYQAQLDLRNRTLDLQRERARRNKVETELSVNVTEMDHLKTEMANIGKQMEATKLMYINLEQKDKEQQVVIERQNKENENLQTRLQRLQAEVDRQVALVENLQQDNLDLTGELRMKEDKVSKLTDSGKKLSKAKDLLTRKVKALTEMRTQLKKEREDIRQQLLETEKDLEVAKKAAEADAKLRMDMMRERDMANKNYIKQTKLTEKQMNLVQLHEQTNKSMGHEVMGFRHESEKQRRIIAQLEKERDRFIGQNGELMQKVMQNLEDIQMRDMQLLDFNKRCEEYDTRLKVQQNLYEAVHQDRNMYSRVLLETQDEMTELKNKLRMMEHQAHQLKEEVASREAAVVKEHLECLRFEKERDSLVSEVQALKHQAHEASQTIASLRAEGKSLQKVISETDQLCQRQKKELDQLISERDILGSQLVRRNDELSLLYEKTRLQRNLLDKGLAMYDQRIEDMRLLRREVKRQRHHNQCLEKKLANLHDHKQELYKVHREILQERARCAALENELAHPRQIHRWRGLEITDPSKFELLQKVQALQKRLISRTEEVVEVERVLQEKDRLYLELRLLLEKQPGLEIVDQVGQFQRTLRAKNRQMKSLVAELNMHDSESKMHQYDIKKLELQISDMKKKYFKERKRCYDLREIKHMRKTVPNLPKEQFTGGGFKVSSKHQGLI
;
A
#
# COMPACT_ATOMS: atom_id res chain seq x y z
N MET A 1 16.41 -15.68 -63.15
CA MET A 1 15.94 -15.60 -64.56
C MET A 1 17.16 -15.55 -65.47
N SER A 2 16.99 -15.67 -66.80
CA SER A 2 18.10 -15.76 -67.75
C SER A 2 19.09 -14.61 -67.61
N GLU A 3 20.35 -14.93 -67.32
CA GLU A 3 21.47 -14.03 -67.52
C GLU A 3 21.73 -13.90 -69.03
N LYS A 4 21.22 -12.82 -69.63
CA LYS A 4 21.89 -12.27 -70.80
C LYS A 4 23.18 -11.63 -70.30
N ALA A 5 24.32 -12.15 -70.75
CA ALA A 5 25.61 -11.52 -70.52
C ALA A 5 25.55 -10.06 -71.00
N ARG A 6 25.76 -9.11 -70.08
CA ARG A 6 26.09 -7.74 -70.45
C ARG A 6 27.53 -7.71 -70.97
N PRO A 7 27.86 -6.85 -71.93
CA PRO A 7 29.25 -6.64 -72.32
C PRO A 7 30.09 -6.20 -71.11
N SER A 8 31.40 -6.42 -71.20
CA SER A 8 32.35 -5.97 -70.17
C SER A 8 32.44 -4.43 -70.16
N LYS A 9 32.78 -3.81 -69.01
CA LYS A 9 32.91 -2.34 -68.91
C LYS A 9 33.89 -1.77 -69.95
N THR A 10 34.89 -2.56 -70.32
CA THR A 10 35.87 -2.29 -71.39
C THR A 10 35.28 -2.23 -72.80
N GLU A 11 34.25 -3.02 -73.12
CA GLU A 11 33.58 -2.98 -74.43
C GLU A 11 32.63 -1.77 -74.54
N GLU A 12 31.95 -1.41 -73.45
CA GLU A 12 31.11 -0.21 -73.39
C GLU A 12 31.95 1.09 -73.48
N GLU A 13 33.08 1.17 -72.76
CA GLU A 13 33.96 2.35 -72.82
C GLU A 13 34.69 2.46 -74.17
N THR A 14 35.15 1.35 -74.78
CA THR A 14 35.81 1.40 -76.11
C THR A 14 34.85 1.67 -77.27
N THR A 15 33.56 1.29 -77.16
CA THR A 15 32.56 1.66 -78.18
C THR A 15 32.14 3.13 -78.08
N PHE A 16 32.10 3.72 -76.88
CA PHE A 16 31.91 5.16 -76.72
C PHE A 16 33.09 5.95 -77.32
N GLU A 17 34.34 5.57 -76.99
CA GLU A 17 35.55 6.19 -77.55
C GLU A 17 35.68 6.07 -79.08
N ALA A 18 35.01 5.10 -79.71
CA ALA A 18 34.94 4.97 -81.16
C ALA A 18 33.90 5.94 -81.76
N LEU A 19 32.71 5.99 -81.16
CA LEU A 19 31.65 6.92 -81.57
C LEU A 19 32.07 8.39 -81.42
N GLU A 20 32.76 8.75 -80.33
CA GLU A 20 33.28 10.11 -80.12
C GLU A 20 34.23 10.53 -81.25
N LYS A 21 35.12 9.63 -81.68
CA LYS A 21 36.03 9.88 -82.82
C LYS A 21 35.30 9.96 -84.17
N GLU A 22 34.24 9.18 -84.38
CA GLU A 22 33.39 9.31 -85.57
C GLU A 22 32.64 10.64 -85.59
N PHE A 23 32.10 11.09 -84.44
CA PHE A 23 31.46 12.40 -84.30
C PHE A 23 32.46 13.54 -84.57
N GLU A 24 33.68 13.49 -84.03
CA GLU A 24 34.73 14.47 -84.33
C GLU A 24 35.11 14.49 -85.82
N SER A 25 35.23 13.32 -86.46
CA SER A 25 35.53 13.23 -87.89
C SER A 25 34.43 13.86 -88.75
N VAL A 26 33.16 13.57 -88.46
CA VAL A 26 32.01 14.16 -89.18
C VAL A 26 31.91 15.67 -88.92
N LEU A 27 32.27 16.15 -87.73
CA LEU A 27 32.35 17.59 -87.44
C LEU A 27 33.48 18.29 -88.22
N GLN A 28 34.59 17.60 -88.50
CA GLN A 28 35.68 18.10 -89.36
C GLN A 28 35.30 18.10 -90.85
N GLU A 29 34.51 17.13 -91.32
CA GLU A 29 33.98 17.17 -92.69
C GLU A 29 32.95 18.31 -92.84
N LEU A 30 32.01 18.45 -91.90
CA LEU A 30 31.01 19.54 -91.83
C LEU A 30 31.59 20.94 -91.59
N LEU A 31 32.90 21.05 -91.34
CA LEU A 31 33.65 22.32 -91.31
C LEU A 31 33.98 22.84 -92.71
N SER A 32 33.86 22.01 -93.75
CA SER A 32 34.31 22.30 -95.12
C SER A 32 33.29 23.06 -95.99
N ASP A 33 31.99 22.96 -95.66
CA ASP A 33 30.89 23.52 -96.46
C ASP A 33 30.00 24.45 -95.61
N GLU A 34 30.04 25.74 -95.93
CA GLU A 34 29.33 26.79 -95.19
C GLU A 34 27.79 26.64 -95.27
N SER A 35 27.26 25.96 -96.29
CA SER A 35 25.83 25.70 -96.43
C SER A 35 25.29 24.74 -95.35
N LEU A 36 26.16 23.88 -94.81
CA LEU A 36 25.82 22.87 -93.80
C LEU A 36 25.96 23.37 -92.36
N ALA A 37 26.36 24.63 -92.14
CA ALA A 37 26.60 25.20 -90.81
C ALA A 37 25.40 25.11 -89.83
N LYS A 38 24.17 25.01 -90.35
CA LYS A 38 22.97 24.72 -89.52
C LYS A 38 22.94 23.28 -89.02
N PHE A 39 23.20 22.30 -89.89
CA PHE A 39 23.26 20.89 -89.51
C PHE A 39 24.41 20.63 -88.53
N ARG A 40 25.57 21.25 -88.76
CA ARG A 40 26.71 21.18 -87.83
C ARG A 40 26.32 21.62 -86.41
N ARG A 41 25.62 22.75 -86.24
CA ARG A 41 25.19 23.22 -84.91
C ARG A 41 24.20 22.29 -84.20
N GLU A 42 23.32 21.61 -84.94
CA GLU A 42 22.43 20.61 -84.32
C GLU A 42 23.18 19.30 -84.01
N TYR A 43 24.19 18.93 -84.81
CA TYR A 43 25.06 17.77 -84.58
C TYR A 43 26.01 18.00 -83.38
N GLU A 44 26.57 19.20 -83.21
CA GLU A 44 27.33 19.61 -82.02
C GLU A 44 26.48 19.51 -80.74
N LYS A 45 25.22 19.96 -80.78
CA LYS A 45 24.27 19.77 -79.66
C LYS A 45 24.00 18.29 -79.38
N LEU A 46 23.83 17.48 -80.43
CA LEU A 46 23.59 16.05 -80.30
C LEU A 46 24.78 15.34 -79.63
N HIS A 47 26.01 15.71 -80.02
CA HIS A 47 27.24 15.23 -79.39
C HIS A 47 27.30 15.60 -77.90
N VAL A 48 27.08 16.89 -77.58
CA VAL A 48 27.05 17.36 -76.18
C VAL A 48 25.95 16.65 -75.36
N ALA A 49 24.78 16.37 -75.95
CA ALA A 49 23.73 15.60 -75.29
C ALA A 49 24.14 14.12 -75.04
N LEU A 50 24.82 13.49 -76.00
CA LEU A 50 25.33 12.12 -75.91
C LEU A 50 26.41 11.99 -74.81
N VAL A 51 27.39 12.91 -74.78
CA VAL A 51 28.44 12.96 -73.75
C VAL A 51 27.83 13.15 -72.35
N ASN A 52 26.93 14.11 -72.18
CA ASN A 52 26.23 14.32 -70.90
C ASN A 52 25.40 13.09 -70.48
N SER A 53 24.78 12.39 -71.43
CA SER A 53 24.05 11.16 -71.16
C SER A 53 24.99 10.06 -70.66
N HIS A 54 26.11 9.82 -71.34
CA HIS A 54 27.09 8.80 -70.95
C HIS A 54 27.78 9.11 -69.61
N GLU A 55 28.10 10.38 -69.33
CA GLU A 55 28.54 10.80 -68.00
C GLU A 55 27.51 10.49 -66.91
N SER A 56 26.22 10.76 -67.16
CA SER A 56 25.15 10.46 -66.21
C SER A 56 24.98 8.96 -65.97
N GLU A 57 25.10 8.15 -67.02
CA GLU A 57 25.05 6.69 -66.96
C GLU A 57 26.24 6.11 -66.20
N LYS A 58 27.45 6.63 -66.43
CA LYS A 58 28.67 6.23 -65.72
C LYS A 58 28.57 6.52 -64.21
N ARG A 59 28.06 7.70 -63.83
CA ARG A 59 27.78 8.06 -62.43
C ARG A 59 26.71 7.15 -61.80
N LEU A 60 25.65 6.81 -62.53
CA LEU A 60 24.61 5.87 -62.07
C LEU A 60 25.15 4.44 -61.91
N MET A 61 25.95 3.95 -62.86
CA MET A 61 26.58 2.62 -62.82
C MET A 61 27.53 2.48 -61.65
N ASP A 62 28.36 3.48 -61.37
CA ASP A 62 29.29 3.42 -60.24
C ASP A 62 28.54 3.60 -58.88
N LYS A 63 27.43 4.36 -58.82
CA LYS A 63 26.52 4.36 -57.64
C LYS A 63 25.81 3.00 -57.44
N VAL A 64 25.43 2.31 -58.52
CA VAL A 64 24.89 0.94 -58.45
C VAL A 64 25.94 -0.05 -57.95
N LYS A 65 27.23 0.13 -58.27
CA LYS A 65 28.32 -0.69 -57.70
C LYS A 65 28.52 -0.44 -56.22
N GLU A 66 28.48 0.82 -55.78
CA GLU A 66 28.56 1.20 -54.37
C GLU A 66 27.41 0.56 -53.56
N LEU A 67 26.16 0.72 -54.02
CA LEU A 67 24.98 0.10 -53.41
C LEU A 67 25.05 -1.43 -53.41
N ASN A 68 25.55 -2.07 -54.47
CA ASN A 68 25.76 -3.52 -54.49
C ASN A 68 26.84 -3.98 -53.50
N SER A 69 27.88 -3.17 -53.27
CA SER A 69 28.90 -3.44 -52.25
C SER A 69 28.34 -3.29 -50.83
N GLU A 70 27.52 -2.28 -50.58
CA GLU A 70 26.77 -2.12 -49.32
C GLU A 70 25.80 -3.29 -49.08
N ILE A 71 25.06 -3.71 -50.12
CA ILE A 71 24.15 -4.87 -50.07
C ILE A 71 24.92 -6.15 -49.75
N ALA A 72 26.08 -6.38 -50.37
CA ALA A 72 26.94 -7.54 -50.07
C ALA A 72 27.46 -7.50 -48.62
N SER A 73 27.98 -6.35 -48.17
CA SER A 73 28.45 -6.16 -46.79
C SER A 73 27.32 -6.35 -45.76
N ASN A 74 26.11 -5.88 -46.07
CA ASN A 74 24.96 -6.05 -45.19
C ASN A 74 24.39 -7.48 -45.22
N ALA A 75 24.46 -8.18 -46.36
CA ALA A 75 24.14 -9.60 -46.44
C ALA A 75 25.12 -10.45 -45.60
N GLU A 76 26.41 -10.10 -45.56
CA GLU A 76 27.40 -10.75 -44.70
C GLU A 76 27.18 -10.46 -43.21
N LYS A 77 26.80 -9.23 -42.83
CA LYS A 77 26.37 -8.87 -41.46
C LYS A 77 25.10 -9.63 -41.05
N VAL A 78 24.12 -9.78 -41.95
CA VAL A 78 22.92 -10.58 -41.71
C VAL A 78 23.26 -12.07 -41.60
N GLY A 79 24.16 -12.59 -42.44
CA GLY A 79 24.63 -13.97 -42.38
C GLY A 79 25.36 -14.31 -41.08
N THR A 80 26.21 -13.41 -40.59
CA THR A 80 26.90 -13.55 -39.30
C THR A 80 25.95 -13.42 -38.12
N ALA A 81 24.98 -12.49 -38.15
CA ALA A 81 23.93 -12.39 -37.13
C ALA A 81 23.02 -13.64 -37.11
N LEU A 82 22.66 -14.20 -38.26
CA LEU A 82 21.90 -15.45 -38.37
C LEU A 82 22.71 -16.67 -37.89
N ARG A 83 24.04 -16.66 -38.04
CA ARG A 83 24.92 -17.70 -37.48
C ARG A 83 24.95 -17.63 -35.95
N LEU A 84 25.20 -16.44 -35.38
CA LEU A 84 25.16 -16.22 -33.93
C LEU A 84 23.80 -16.62 -33.35
N SER A 85 22.69 -16.20 -33.97
CA SER A 85 21.34 -16.59 -33.52
C SER A 85 21.07 -18.10 -33.57
N ARG A 86 21.76 -18.87 -34.43
CA ARG A 86 21.69 -20.34 -34.46
C ARG A 86 22.59 -20.97 -33.38
N GLU A 87 23.74 -20.38 -33.12
CA GLU A 87 24.64 -20.77 -32.03
C GLU A 87 23.97 -20.52 -30.67
N ASP A 88 23.26 -19.40 -30.50
CA ASP A 88 22.41 -19.10 -29.34
C ASP A 88 21.23 -20.08 -29.20
N GLN A 89 20.54 -20.42 -30.30
CA GLN A 89 19.49 -21.45 -30.25
C GLN A 89 20.05 -22.85 -29.88
N SER A 90 21.29 -23.15 -30.25
CA SER A 90 21.98 -24.38 -29.84
C SER A 90 22.28 -24.38 -28.33
N THR A 91 22.84 -23.28 -27.79
CA THR A 91 23.15 -23.18 -26.35
C THR A 91 21.88 -23.13 -25.48
N ILE A 92 20.81 -22.47 -25.94
CA ILE A 92 19.49 -22.53 -25.31
C ILE A 92 18.94 -23.98 -25.32
N ALA A 93 19.14 -24.74 -26.40
CA ALA A 93 18.71 -26.15 -26.45
C ALA A 93 19.52 -27.04 -25.49
N THR A 94 20.83 -26.84 -25.33
CA THR A 94 21.62 -27.59 -24.34
C THR A 94 21.24 -27.22 -22.91
N LEU A 95 21.08 -25.93 -22.59
CA LEU A 95 20.66 -25.46 -21.27
C LEU A 95 19.26 -25.95 -20.88
N ARG A 96 18.31 -25.99 -21.83
CA ARG A 96 16.98 -26.61 -21.60
C ARG A 96 17.11 -28.11 -21.29
N LYS A 97 17.98 -28.83 -22.01
CA LYS A 97 18.23 -30.27 -21.79
C LYS A 97 18.96 -30.55 -20.47
N GLU A 98 19.66 -29.57 -19.92
CA GLU A 98 20.26 -29.63 -18.58
C GLU A 98 19.24 -29.30 -17.49
N ALA A 99 18.36 -28.32 -17.72
CA ALA A 99 17.22 -28.04 -16.85
C ALA A 99 16.26 -29.24 -16.74
N GLU A 100 15.96 -29.92 -17.85
CA GLU A 100 15.16 -31.17 -17.85
C GLU A 100 15.82 -32.31 -17.06
N LYS A 101 17.16 -32.43 -17.11
CA LYS A 101 17.90 -33.40 -16.29
C LYS A 101 17.84 -33.04 -14.81
N ALA A 102 17.98 -31.76 -14.47
CA ALA A 102 17.87 -31.28 -13.10
C ALA A 102 16.45 -31.53 -12.54
N TRP A 103 15.41 -31.26 -13.33
CA TRP A 103 14.02 -31.59 -12.99
C TRP A 103 13.84 -33.08 -12.75
N LYS A 104 14.28 -33.95 -13.66
CA LYS A 104 14.19 -35.41 -13.49
C LYS A 104 14.99 -35.94 -12.30
N MET A 105 16.07 -35.27 -11.92
CA MET A 105 16.81 -35.59 -10.71
C MET A 105 16.04 -35.18 -9.43
N VAL A 106 15.31 -34.06 -9.46
CA VAL A 106 14.40 -33.66 -8.36
C VAL A 106 13.21 -34.61 -8.27
N GLU A 107 12.55 -34.93 -9.39
CA GLU A 107 11.47 -35.92 -9.48
C GLU A 107 11.91 -37.26 -8.86
N TYR A 108 13.07 -37.80 -9.27
CA TYR A 108 13.64 -39.04 -8.74
C TYR A 108 14.00 -38.97 -7.24
N LEU A 109 14.46 -37.82 -6.74
CA LEU A 109 14.71 -37.62 -5.31
C LEU A 109 13.39 -37.54 -4.52
N GLN A 110 12.34 -36.98 -5.12
CA GLN A 110 11.03 -36.83 -4.50
C GLN A 110 10.23 -38.13 -4.52
N GLU A 111 10.33 -38.95 -5.58
CA GLU A 111 9.89 -40.36 -5.59
C GLU A 111 10.60 -41.16 -4.49
N LYS A 112 11.90 -40.95 -4.28
CA LYS A 112 12.65 -41.56 -3.17
C LYS A 112 12.21 -41.05 -1.79
N GLU A 113 11.84 -39.77 -1.64
CA GLU A 113 11.27 -39.26 -0.39
C GLU A 113 9.91 -39.91 -0.11
N VAL A 114 9.04 -40.02 -1.12
CA VAL A 114 7.74 -40.71 -1.01
C VAL A 114 7.94 -42.17 -0.63
N TRP A 115 8.79 -42.92 -1.34
CA TRP A 115 9.05 -44.33 -1.03
C TRP A 115 9.67 -44.53 0.36
N ALA A 116 10.56 -43.64 0.80
CA ALA A 116 11.09 -43.66 2.16
C ALA A 116 10.00 -43.34 3.20
N ARG A 117 9.08 -42.43 2.90
CA ARG A 117 7.94 -42.08 3.76
C ARG A 117 6.95 -43.25 3.87
N GLU A 118 6.59 -43.88 2.76
CA GLU A 118 5.78 -45.10 2.70
C GLU A 118 6.44 -46.27 3.45
N THR A 119 7.77 -46.43 3.34
CA THR A 119 8.53 -47.44 4.10
C THR A 119 8.51 -47.14 5.60
N ILE A 120 8.65 -45.87 5.99
CA ILE A 120 8.54 -45.43 7.39
C ILE A 120 7.13 -45.65 7.93
N ASP A 121 6.08 -45.37 7.15
CA ASP A 121 4.69 -45.53 7.57
C ASP A 121 4.27 -47.01 7.59
N SER A 122 4.83 -47.84 6.70
CA SER A 122 4.80 -49.31 6.79
C SER A 122 5.43 -49.80 8.09
N MET A 123 6.65 -49.34 8.42
CA MET A 123 7.31 -49.70 9.69
C MET A 123 6.56 -49.20 10.92
N LYS A 124 5.88 -48.05 10.86
CA LYS A 124 4.96 -47.61 11.92
C LYS A 124 3.76 -48.54 12.05
N ALA A 125 3.15 -48.96 10.95
CA ALA A 125 2.05 -49.91 10.97
C ALA A 125 2.48 -51.29 11.49
N GLU A 126 3.69 -51.76 11.17
CA GLU A 126 4.27 -52.95 11.79
C GLU A 126 4.53 -52.76 13.29
N ILE A 127 5.01 -51.58 13.71
CA ILE A 127 5.16 -51.24 15.14
C ILE A 127 3.79 -51.19 15.84
N GLU A 128 2.75 -50.62 15.24
CA GLU A 128 1.38 -50.63 15.80
C GLU A 128 0.81 -52.04 15.87
N ASN A 129 0.97 -52.87 14.83
CA ASN A 129 0.54 -54.27 14.83
C ASN A 129 1.30 -55.11 15.87
N LEU A 130 2.61 -54.90 16.03
CA LEU A 130 3.41 -55.54 17.08
C LEU A 130 3.04 -55.01 18.48
N THR A 131 2.71 -53.73 18.61
CA THR A 131 2.23 -53.15 19.87
C THR A 131 0.86 -53.72 20.24
N GLN A 132 -0.07 -53.84 19.28
CA GLN A 132 -1.36 -54.52 19.49
C GLN A 132 -1.19 -56.01 19.80
N LEU A 133 -0.23 -56.71 19.20
CA LEU A 133 0.11 -58.09 19.58
C LEU A 133 0.68 -58.19 21.00
N VAL A 134 1.48 -57.20 21.44
CA VAL A 134 1.98 -57.10 22.82
C VAL A 134 0.85 -56.76 23.80
N GLU A 135 -0.07 -55.87 23.46
CA GLU A 135 -1.24 -55.54 24.28
C GLU A 135 -2.25 -56.71 24.35
N GLN A 136 -2.47 -57.43 23.25
CA GLN A 136 -3.31 -58.63 23.23
C GLN A 136 -2.68 -59.82 23.96
N SER A 137 -1.34 -59.95 23.97
CA SER A 137 -0.65 -60.97 24.77
C SER A 137 -0.47 -60.59 26.25
N ALA A 138 -0.45 -59.29 26.58
CA ALA A 138 -0.56 -58.82 27.97
C ALA A 138 -1.91 -59.17 28.62
N GLY A 139 -2.95 -59.44 27.82
CA GLY A 139 -4.28 -59.85 28.30
C GLY A 139 -4.42 -61.33 28.70
N ILE A 140 -3.42 -62.19 28.45
CA ILE A 140 -3.51 -63.64 28.72
C ILE A 140 -2.30 -64.12 29.55
N ALA A 141 -2.10 -63.48 30.70
CA ALA A 141 -0.95 -63.72 31.58
C ALA A 141 -1.31 -64.17 33.03
N GLU A 142 -2.60 -64.32 33.38
CA GLU A 142 -3.00 -64.58 34.79
C GLU A 142 -4.04 -65.72 34.97
N GLU A 143 -4.30 -66.59 33.98
CA GLU A 143 -5.28 -67.70 34.13
C GLU A 143 -4.77 -69.13 33.81
N GLU A 144 -3.49 -69.33 33.47
CA GLU A 144 -2.93 -70.67 33.15
C GLU A 144 -2.09 -71.34 34.27
N THR A 145 -2.19 -70.88 35.53
CA THR A 145 -1.40 -71.42 36.66
C THR A 145 -2.08 -72.53 37.48
N LYS A 146 -3.30 -72.99 37.11
CA LYS A 146 -4.00 -74.10 37.81
C LYS A 146 -4.77 -75.06 36.90
N ARG A 147 -4.10 -75.74 35.95
CA ARG A 147 -4.70 -76.92 35.25
C ARG A 147 -3.72 -77.93 34.61
N ARG A 148 -2.58 -78.22 35.25
CA ARG A 148 -1.65 -79.30 34.84
C ARG A 148 -1.36 -80.34 35.94
N GLU A 149 -2.42 -80.87 36.55
CA GLU A 149 -2.36 -82.09 37.36
C GLU A 149 -3.57 -82.99 37.09
N ASN A 150 -3.42 -84.28 37.39
CA ASN A 150 -4.42 -85.36 37.23
C ASN A 150 -4.90 -85.67 35.80
N ARG A 151 -4.14 -86.56 35.12
CA ARG A 151 -4.68 -87.82 34.55
C ARG A 151 -3.56 -88.74 34.03
N ILE A 152 -3.26 -89.80 34.77
CA ILE A 152 -3.03 -91.17 34.26
C ILE A 152 -3.21 -92.15 35.42
N GLY A 153 -4.05 -93.16 35.16
CA GLY A 153 -4.46 -94.24 36.06
C GLY A 153 -5.63 -94.96 35.37
N THR A 154 -5.85 -96.26 35.48
CA THR A 154 -5.15 -97.32 36.24
C THR A 154 -5.49 -98.67 35.62
N GLY A 155 -4.60 -99.67 35.67
CA GLY A 155 -4.89 -101.05 35.28
C GLY A 155 -3.61 -101.83 34.90
N GLY A 156 -3.41 -103.09 35.28
CA GLY A 156 -4.30 -104.00 36.04
C GLY A 156 -3.52 -105.04 36.86
N SER A 157 -4.25 -105.94 37.53
CA SER A 157 -3.75 -106.85 38.57
C SER A 157 -3.42 -108.26 38.07
N SER A 158 -2.38 -108.89 38.63
CA SER A 158 -2.41 -110.30 39.09
C SER A 158 -1.17 -110.65 39.96
N ALA A 159 -1.22 -111.79 40.66
CA ALA A 159 -0.11 -112.52 41.30
C ALA A 159 0.91 -111.68 42.11
N PHE A 160 0.69 -111.31 43.39
CA PHE A 160 0.50 -112.16 44.59
C PHE A 160 1.77 -112.93 45.03
N GLN A 161 2.26 -112.59 46.24
CA GLN A 161 3.21 -113.30 47.11
C GLN A 161 4.54 -113.83 46.52
N GLU A 162 5.66 -113.16 46.87
CA GLU A 162 6.88 -113.77 47.47
C GLU A 162 8.05 -112.76 47.57
N ALA A 163 8.17 -111.81 46.64
CA ALA A 163 9.29 -110.87 46.51
C ALA A 163 9.33 -109.71 47.55
N ALA A 164 8.95 -109.97 48.81
CA ALA A 164 8.65 -108.95 49.82
C ALA A 164 9.87 -108.45 50.65
N ARG A 165 11.07 -109.01 50.47
CA ARG A 165 12.28 -108.62 51.25
C ARG A 165 13.48 -108.14 50.42
N ALA A 166 13.39 -108.17 49.09
CA ALA A 166 14.48 -107.76 48.21
C ALA A 166 14.40 -106.28 47.78
N LYS A 167 13.26 -105.62 47.99
CA LYS A 167 12.98 -104.30 47.39
C LYS A 167 13.29 -103.10 48.29
N GLU A 168 13.30 -103.27 49.62
CA GLU A 168 13.51 -102.15 50.56
C GLU A 168 14.89 -101.50 50.35
N VAL A 169 15.95 -102.31 50.29
CA VAL A 169 17.34 -101.87 50.03
C VAL A 169 17.50 -101.16 48.67
N GLU A 170 16.71 -101.55 47.66
CA GLU A 170 16.77 -100.92 46.32
C GLU A 170 16.05 -99.56 46.29
N TYR A 171 15.06 -99.34 47.17
CA TYR A 171 14.36 -98.06 47.28
C TYR A 171 15.16 -97.03 48.11
N GLU A 172 15.85 -97.43 49.18
CA GLU A 172 16.69 -96.52 49.98
C GLU A 172 17.81 -95.87 49.15
N ALA A 173 18.50 -96.65 48.31
CA ALA A 173 19.51 -96.14 47.39
C ALA A 173 18.94 -95.14 46.35
N LYS A 174 17.69 -95.33 45.92
CA LYS A 174 17.00 -94.43 45.00
C LYS A 174 16.50 -93.16 45.70
N ILE A 175 16.13 -93.24 46.98
CA ILE A 175 15.75 -92.08 47.79
C ILE A 175 16.96 -91.16 47.98
N GLN A 176 18.12 -91.66 48.43
CA GLN A 176 19.33 -90.84 48.56
C GLN A 176 19.78 -90.21 47.23
N GLY A 177 19.63 -90.94 46.12
CA GLY A 177 19.85 -90.42 44.77
C GLY A 177 18.97 -89.21 44.46
N LEU A 178 17.67 -89.31 44.72
CA LEU A 178 16.70 -88.22 44.51
C LEU A 178 16.90 -87.06 45.49
N GLU A 179 17.22 -87.31 46.75
CA GLU A 179 17.55 -86.28 47.74
C GLU A 179 18.74 -85.44 47.29
N SER A 180 19.82 -86.07 46.80
CA SER A 180 20.99 -85.37 46.26
C SER A 180 20.70 -84.52 45.01
N GLN A 181 19.65 -84.86 44.25
CA GLN A 181 19.19 -84.08 43.10
C GLN A 181 18.27 -82.93 43.54
N ILE A 182 17.37 -83.16 44.50
CA ILE A 182 16.53 -82.13 45.11
C ILE A 182 17.38 -81.06 45.80
N GLU A 183 18.46 -81.44 46.49
CA GLU A 183 19.36 -80.50 47.16
C GLU A 183 20.13 -79.63 46.16
N LYS A 184 20.59 -80.21 45.03
CA LYS A 184 21.18 -79.44 43.92
C LYS A 184 20.18 -78.50 43.25
N MET A 185 18.93 -78.92 43.05
CA MET A 185 17.88 -78.03 42.52
C MET A 185 17.46 -76.94 43.52
N LYS A 186 17.55 -77.20 44.83
CA LYS A 186 17.37 -76.15 45.86
C LYS A 186 18.51 -75.14 45.83
N ALA A 187 19.75 -75.59 45.69
CA ALA A 187 20.91 -74.70 45.57
C ALA A 187 20.79 -73.79 44.33
N SER A 188 20.53 -74.36 43.15
CA SER A 188 20.35 -73.55 41.93
C SER A 188 19.10 -72.67 41.96
N ALA A 189 18.04 -73.07 42.67
CA ALA A 189 16.87 -72.21 42.92
C ALA A 189 17.21 -71.02 43.83
N VAL A 190 18.07 -71.17 44.83
CA VAL A 190 18.55 -70.05 45.67
C VAL A 190 19.46 -69.11 44.87
N GLU A 191 20.38 -69.64 44.06
CA GLU A 191 21.22 -68.83 43.16
C GLU A 191 20.38 -68.08 42.10
N ALA A 192 19.35 -68.73 41.54
CA ALA A 192 18.36 -68.10 40.68
C ALA A 192 17.57 -67.01 41.41
N GLN A 193 17.17 -67.25 42.66
CA GLN A 193 16.42 -66.26 43.46
C GLN A 193 17.28 -65.05 43.84
N GLU A 194 18.57 -65.25 44.11
CA GLU A 194 19.53 -64.17 44.34
C GLU A 194 19.80 -63.36 43.08
N THR A 195 19.96 -64.01 41.94
CA THR A 195 20.19 -63.31 40.65
C THR A 195 18.94 -62.59 40.19
N GLU A 196 17.75 -63.15 40.39
CA GLU A 196 16.47 -62.45 40.16
C GLU A 196 16.34 -61.22 41.08
N ASN A 197 16.72 -61.31 42.35
CA ASN A 197 16.67 -60.18 43.28
C ASN A 197 17.72 -59.09 42.94
N LYS A 198 18.90 -59.46 42.45
CA LYS A 198 19.90 -58.51 41.92
C LYS A 198 19.34 -57.81 40.67
N LEU A 199 18.83 -58.56 39.69
CA LEU A 199 18.18 -58.02 38.49
C LEU A 199 16.97 -57.13 38.79
N LYS A 200 16.16 -57.43 39.81
CA LYS A 200 15.06 -56.55 40.28
C LYS A 200 15.56 -55.21 40.82
N ASN A 201 16.65 -55.22 41.59
CA ASN A 201 17.27 -53.99 42.10
C ASN A 201 17.93 -53.17 40.98
N ASP A 202 18.62 -53.83 40.05
CA ASP A 202 19.25 -53.19 38.89
C ASP A 202 18.20 -52.60 37.93
N LEU A 203 17.08 -53.32 37.72
CA LEU A 203 15.92 -52.83 36.96
C LEU A 203 15.29 -51.62 37.65
N TYR A 204 15.15 -51.63 38.98
CA TYR A 204 14.62 -50.49 39.74
C TYR A 204 15.52 -49.26 39.64
N GLN A 205 16.85 -49.43 39.75
CA GLN A 205 17.79 -48.32 39.51
C GLN A 205 17.72 -47.82 38.07
N ALA A 206 17.70 -48.72 37.07
CA ALA A 206 17.58 -48.35 35.66
C ALA A 206 16.27 -47.59 35.36
N GLN A 207 15.14 -47.98 35.96
CA GLN A 207 13.87 -47.25 35.86
C GLN A 207 13.95 -45.85 36.50
N LEU A 208 14.62 -45.73 37.64
CA LEU A 208 14.79 -44.45 38.34
C LEU A 208 15.73 -43.50 37.57
N ASP A 209 16.80 -44.02 36.98
CA ASP A 209 17.69 -43.32 36.06
C ASP A 209 16.99 -42.91 34.75
N LEU A 210 16.13 -43.77 34.19
CA LEU A 210 15.32 -43.45 33.01
C LEU A 210 14.32 -42.33 33.32
N ARG A 211 13.72 -42.35 34.52
CA ARG A 211 12.81 -41.29 35.01
C ARG A 211 13.55 -39.96 35.22
N ASN A 212 14.78 -39.98 35.72
CA ASN A 212 15.61 -38.78 35.85
C ASN A 212 16.02 -38.24 34.47
N ARG A 213 16.55 -39.09 33.59
CA ARG A 213 16.92 -38.72 32.20
C ARG A 213 15.74 -38.18 31.40
N THR A 214 14.52 -38.72 31.56
CA THR A 214 13.33 -38.19 30.87
C THR A 214 12.89 -36.83 31.42
N LEU A 215 13.00 -36.58 32.74
CA LEU A 215 12.77 -35.25 33.32
C LEU A 215 13.80 -34.22 32.84
N ASP A 216 15.07 -34.59 32.75
CA ASP A 216 16.11 -33.68 32.25
C ASP A 216 16.01 -33.46 30.73
N LEU A 217 15.63 -34.46 29.94
CA LEU A 217 15.26 -34.28 28.53
C LEU A 217 14.04 -33.38 28.34
N GLN A 218 13.06 -33.41 29.25
CA GLN A 218 11.93 -32.47 29.25
C GLN A 218 12.38 -31.04 29.59
N ARG A 219 13.29 -30.86 30.56
CA ARG A 219 13.89 -29.56 30.90
C ARG A 219 14.72 -28.98 29.76
N GLU A 220 15.55 -29.80 29.11
CA GLU A 220 16.34 -29.42 27.94
C GLU A 220 15.44 -29.08 26.74
N ARG A 221 14.38 -29.85 26.48
CA ARG A 221 13.36 -29.48 25.49
C ARG A 221 12.68 -28.15 25.84
N ALA A 222 12.29 -27.92 27.10
CA ALA A 222 11.67 -26.66 27.51
C ALA A 222 12.62 -25.44 27.37
N ARG A 223 13.92 -25.62 27.64
CA ARG A 223 14.96 -24.61 27.39
C ARG A 223 15.16 -24.38 25.90
N ARG A 224 15.32 -25.45 25.11
CA ARG A 224 15.49 -25.40 23.66
C ARG A 224 14.31 -24.70 22.99
N ASN A 225 13.07 -25.06 23.34
CA ASN A 225 11.88 -24.45 22.77
C ASN A 225 11.82 -22.94 23.10
N LYS A 226 12.23 -22.51 24.30
CA LYS A 226 12.36 -21.07 24.63
C LYS A 226 13.40 -20.40 23.73
N VAL A 227 14.61 -20.96 23.65
CA VAL A 227 15.68 -20.42 22.81
C VAL A 227 15.28 -20.41 21.33
N GLU A 228 14.53 -21.41 20.83
CA GLU A 228 13.99 -21.44 19.47
C GLU A 228 12.89 -20.38 19.26
N THR A 229 12.02 -20.11 20.24
CA THR A 229 11.07 -18.98 20.15
C THR A 229 11.78 -17.62 20.22
N GLU A 230 12.81 -17.47 21.05
CA GLU A 230 13.62 -16.26 21.14
C GLU A 230 14.41 -16.04 19.84
N LEU A 231 15.00 -17.10 19.25
CA LEU A 231 15.64 -17.05 17.93
C LEU A 231 14.64 -16.71 16.83
N SER A 232 13.43 -17.28 16.85
CA SER A 232 12.37 -16.98 15.87
C SER A 232 11.97 -15.49 15.92
N VAL A 233 11.75 -14.95 17.12
CA VAL A 233 11.46 -13.52 17.31
C VAL A 233 12.62 -12.66 16.82
N ASN A 234 13.85 -12.92 17.26
CA ASN A 234 15.05 -12.20 16.81
C ASN A 234 15.26 -12.28 15.28
N VAL A 235 14.93 -13.42 14.63
CA VAL A 235 14.98 -13.54 13.17
C VAL A 235 13.91 -12.67 12.52
N THR A 236 12.67 -12.67 13.01
CA THR A 236 11.63 -11.78 12.48
C THR A 236 11.92 -10.29 12.69
N GLU A 237 12.53 -9.91 13.82
CA GLU A 237 13.00 -8.54 14.06
C GLU A 237 14.17 -8.17 13.14
N MET A 238 15.14 -9.07 12.96
CA MET A 238 16.25 -8.87 12.01
C MET A 238 15.77 -8.77 10.55
N ASP A 239 14.78 -9.54 10.14
CA ASP A 239 14.19 -9.44 8.80
C ASP A 239 13.33 -8.18 8.66
N HIS A 240 12.62 -7.75 9.72
CA HIS A 240 11.93 -6.46 9.72
C HIS A 240 12.93 -5.31 9.57
N LEU A 241 14.01 -5.28 10.36
CA LEU A 241 15.09 -4.29 10.24
C LEU A 241 15.77 -4.31 8.87
N LYS A 242 15.93 -5.48 8.23
CA LYS A 242 16.38 -5.57 6.82
C LYS A 242 15.38 -4.94 5.85
N THR A 243 14.06 -5.15 6.04
CA THR A 243 13.04 -4.51 5.19
C THR A 243 13.01 -2.99 5.38
N GLU A 244 13.19 -2.49 6.60
CA GLU A 244 13.30 -1.05 6.87
C GLU A 244 14.58 -0.47 6.25
N MET A 245 15.73 -1.12 6.44
CA MET A 245 16.99 -0.77 5.76
C MET A 245 16.84 -0.72 4.24
N ALA A 246 16.15 -1.69 3.64
CA ALA A 246 15.90 -1.73 2.20
C ALA A 246 14.94 -0.62 1.73
N ASN A 247 13.95 -0.26 2.54
CA ASN A 247 13.02 0.83 2.24
C ASN A 247 13.70 2.21 2.39
N ILE A 248 14.51 2.40 3.43
CA ILE A 248 15.35 3.60 3.62
C ILE A 248 16.38 3.69 2.47
N GLY A 249 16.97 2.57 2.05
CA GLY A 249 17.84 2.49 0.88
C GLY A 249 17.16 2.97 -0.40
N LYS A 250 15.98 2.45 -0.72
CA LYS A 250 15.15 2.90 -1.86
C LYS A 250 14.78 4.38 -1.77
N GLN A 251 14.46 4.90 -0.57
CA GLN A 251 14.21 6.33 -0.36
C GLN A 251 15.48 7.18 -0.57
N MET A 252 16.65 6.69 -0.16
CA MET A 252 17.94 7.35 -0.40
C MET A 252 18.32 7.33 -1.89
N GLU A 253 18.01 6.26 -2.61
CA GLU A 253 18.21 6.18 -4.05
C GLU A 253 17.25 7.10 -4.81
N ALA A 254 15.96 7.10 -4.46
CA ALA A 254 14.97 8.00 -5.05
C ALA A 254 15.32 9.48 -4.82
N THR A 255 15.77 9.84 -3.61
CA THR A 255 16.21 11.21 -3.31
C THR A 255 17.53 11.59 -3.99
N LYS A 256 18.49 10.67 -4.15
CA LYS A 256 19.67 10.87 -5.01
C LYS A 256 19.29 11.12 -6.47
N LEU A 257 18.36 10.33 -7.02
CA LEU A 257 17.86 10.48 -8.39
C LEU A 257 17.12 11.83 -8.57
N MET A 258 16.34 12.24 -7.56
CA MET A 258 15.67 13.54 -7.54
C MET A 258 16.65 14.71 -7.42
N TYR A 259 17.72 14.56 -6.63
CA TYR A 259 18.83 15.52 -6.55
C TYR A 259 19.57 15.64 -7.89
N ILE A 260 19.92 14.53 -8.54
CA ILE A 260 20.59 14.53 -9.86
C ILE A 260 19.69 15.23 -10.91
N ASN A 261 18.39 14.96 -10.91
CA ASN A 261 17.44 15.63 -11.81
C ASN A 261 17.30 17.14 -11.52
N LEU A 262 17.42 17.57 -10.26
CA LEU A 262 17.46 18.99 -9.89
C LEU A 262 18.77 19.64 -10.32
N GLU A 263 19.91 18.99 -10.10
CA GLU A 263 21.24 19.49 -10.47
C GLU A 263 21.43 19.54 -12.00
N GLN A 264 20.78 18.65 -12.76
CA GLN A 264 20.68 18.76 -14.22
C GLN A 264 19.83 19.96 -14.65
N LYS A 265 18.66 20.17 -14.05
CA LYS A 265 17.80 21.34 -14.35
C LYS A 265 18.46 22.66 -14.01
N ASP A 266 19.22 22.73 -12.92
CA ASP A 266 19.98 23.93 -12.56
C ASP A 266 21.06 24.23 -13.61
N LYS A 267 21.80 23.21 -14.08
CA LYS A 267 22.76 23.36 -15.19
C LYS A 267 22.09 23.77 -16.51
N GLU A 268 20.91 23.23 -16.83
CA GLU A 268 20.11 23.67 -17.99
C GLU A 268 19.69 25.14 -17.86
N GLN A 269 19.23 25.56 -16.68
CA GLN A 269 18.86 26.95 -16.41
C GLN A 269 20.07 27.90 -16.46
N GLN A 270 21.23 27.50 -15.93
CA GLN A 270 22.47 28.26 -16.06
C GLN A 270 22.86 28.46 -17.54
N VAL A 271 22.75 27.43 -18.38
CA VAL A 271 23.02 27.55 -19.83
C VAL A 271 22.01 28.46 -20.54
N VAL A 272 20.74 28.47 -20.12
CA VAL A 272 19.74 29.43 -20.64
C VAL A 272 20.07 30.87 -20.21
N ILE A 273 20.45 31.08 -18.95
CA ILE A 273 20.84 32.40 -18.42
C ILE A 273 22.12 32.90 -19.13
N GLU A 274 23.11 32.05 -19.37
CA GLU A 274 24.29 32.40 -20.17
C GLU A 274 23.95 32.82 -21.60
N ARG A 275 23.00 32.12 -22.25
CA ARG A 275 22.54 32.50 -23.59
C ARG A 275 21.82 33.85 -23.58
N GLN A 276 20.92 34.06 -22.63
CA GLN A 276 20.19 35.32 -22.46
C GLN A 276 21.14 36.49 -22.14
N ASN A 277 22.17 36.27 -21.34
CA ASN A 277 23.20 37.27 -21.07
C ASN A 277 24.01 37.60 -22.34
N LYS A 278 24.44 36.60 -23.11
CA LYS A 278 25.12 36.81 -24.41
C LYS A 278 24.20 37.49 -25.44
N GLU A 279 22.91 37.20 -25.46
CA GLU A 279 21.93 37.92 -26.29
C GLU A 279 21.76 39.38 -25.83
N ASN A 280 21.70 39.63 -24.52
CA ASN A 280 21.68 40.99 -23.98
C ASN A 280 22.96 41.78 -24.30
N GLU A 281 24.16 41.19 -24.18
CA GLU A 281 25.42 41.82 -24.57
C GLU A 281 25.46 42.13 -26.08
N ASN A 282 24.99 41.21 -26.93
CA ASN A 282 24.88 41.42 -28.37
C ASN A 282 23.85 42.53 -28.72
N LEU A 283 22.73 42.60 -28.00
CA LEU A 283 21.75 43.67 -28.15
C LEU A 283 22.32 45.02 -27.66
N GLN A 284 23.02 45.05 -26.53
CA GLN A 284 23.58 46.25 -25.93
C GLN A 284 24.72 46.85 -26.77
N THR A 285 25.60 46.00 -27.32
CA THR A 285 26.63 46.43 -28.28
C THR A 285 26.04 46.86 -29.62
N ARG A 286 24.94 46.25 -30.08
CA ARG A 286 24.19 46.71 -31.26
C ARG A 286 23.50 48.06 -31.01
N LEU A 287 22.99 48.28 -29.80
CA LEU A 287 22.37 49.55 -29.37
C LEU A 287 23.43 50.66 -29.31
N GLN A 288 24.61 50.39 -28.74
CA GLN A 288 25.75 51.32 -28.77
C GLN A 288 26.21 51.68 -30.19
N ARG A 289 26.25 50.71 -31.12
CA ARG A 289 26.55 50.97 -32.54
C ARG A 289 25.49 51.85 -33.20
N LEU A 290 24.21 51.56 -32.96
CA LEU A 290 23.11 52.39 -33.49
C LEU A 290 23.12 53.80 -32.90
N GLN A 291 23.44 53.95 -31.61
CA GLN A 291 23.62 55.25 -30.97
C GLN A 291 24.75 56.04 -31.63
N ALA A 292 25.93 55.43 -31.80
CA ALA A 292 27.07 56.07 -32.47
C ALA A 292 26.79 56.43 -33.94
N GLU A 293 25.97 55.64 -34.65
CA GLU A 293 25.52 55.97 -36.01
C GLU A 293 24.53 57.15 -35.99
N VAL A 294 23.61 57.22 -35.02
CA VAL A 294 22.71 58.37 -34.83
C VAL A 294 23.50 59.63 -34.49
N ASP A 295 24.43 59.57 -33.55
CA ASP A 295 25.26 60.72 -33.14
C ASP A 295 26.12 61.22 -34.32
N ARG A 296 26.63 60.30 -35.16
CA ARG A 296 27.32 60.59 -36.42
C ARG A 296 26.41 61.26 -37.46
N GLN A 297 25.14 60.84 -37.58
CA GLN A 297 24.16 61.45 -38.48
C GLN A 297 23.74 62.85 -37.99
N VAL A 298 23.59 63.04 -36.67
CA VAL A 298 23.34 64.37 -36.06
C VAL A 298 24.49 65.31 -36.38
N ALA A 299 25.73 64.91 -36.11
CA ALA A 299 26.91 65.72 -36.45
C ALA A 299 27.02 66.02 -37.96
N LEU A 300 26.61 65.10 -38.84
CA LEU A 300 26.55 65.35 -40.28
C LEU A 300 25.49 66.40 -40.65
N VAL A 301 24.31 66.35 -40.01
CA VAL A 301 23.24 67.35 -40.21
C VAL A 301 23.65 68.72 -39.68
N GLU A 302 24.32 68.80 -38.53
CA GLU A 302 24.85 70.05 -37.98
C GLU A 302 25.89 70.69 -38.92
N ASN A 303 26.86 69.89 -39.43
CA ASN A 303 27.82 70.37 -40.42
C ASN A 303 27.13 70.84 -41.71
N LEU A 304 26.16 70.09 -42.24
CA LEU A 304 25.41 70.49 -43.43
C LEU A 304 24.53 71.74 -43.22
N GLN A 305 24.06 72.00 -41.99
CA GLN A 305 23.40 73.26 -41.64
C GLN A 305 24.39 74.43 -41.60
N GLN A 306 25.58 74.21 -41.06
CA GLN A 306 26.66 75.20 -41.04
C GLN A 306 27.13 75.56 -42.46
N ASP A 307 27.38 74.56 -43.31
CA ASP A 307 27.71 74.74 -44.72
C ASP A 307 26.63 75.56 -45.47
N ASN A 308 25.35 75.33 -45.18
CA ASN A 308 24.24 76.09 -45.77
C ASN A 308 24.19 77.55 -45.28
N LEU A 309 24.56 77.82 -44.02
CA LEU A 309 24.67 79.19 -43.50
C LEU A 309 25.81 79.94 -44.19
N ASP A 310 26.96 79.29 -44.38
CA ASP A 310 28.11 79.91 -45.06
C ASP A 310 27.85 80.10 -46.56
N LEU A 311 27.26 79.12 -47.26
CA LEU A 311 26.83 79.25 -48.66
C LEU A 311 25.77 80.33 -48.89
N THR A 312 24.82 80.51 -47.96
CA THR A 312 23.84 81.60 -48.06
C THR A 312 24.45 82.98 -47.72
N GLY A 313 25.50 83.01 -46.88
CA GLY A 313 26.36 84.18 -46.70
C GLY A 313 27.14 84.56 -47.97
N GLU A 314 27.77 83.57 -48.63
CA GLU A 314 28.45 83.75 -49.92
C GLU A 314 27.51 84.25 -51.01
N LEU A 315 26.31 83.66 -51.14
CA LEU A 315 25.30 84.07 -52.11
C LEU A 315 24.92 85.54 -51.96
N ARG A 316 24.58 85.99 -50.74
CA ARG A 316 24.32 87.42 -50.47
C ARG A 316 25.50 88.29 -50.88
N MET A 317 26.73 87.89 -50.54
CA MET A 317 27.97 88.58 -50.92
C MET A 317 28.26 88.60 -52.43
N LYS A 318 27.60 87.75 -53.23
CA LYS A 318 27.65 87.74 -54.70
C LYS A 318 26.52 88.57 -55.30
N GLU A 319 25.30 88.45 -54.77
CA GLU A 319 24.14 89.29 -55.13
C GLU A 319 24.45 90.78 -54.94
N ASP A 320 25.09 91.14 -53.83
CA ASP A 320 25.53 92.51 -53.53
C ASP A 320 26.55 93.05 -54.54
N LYS A 321 27.36 92.16 -55.14
CA LYS A 321 28.33 92.50 -56.20
C LYS A 321 27.64 92.61 -57.56
N VAL A 322 26.66 91.75 -57.86
CA VAL A 322 25.81 91.86 -59.06
C VAL A 322 24.96 93.13 -59.05
N SER A 323 24.43 93.52 -57.89
CA SER A 323 23.76 94.81 -57.68
C SER A 323 24.68 95.99 -58.04
N LYS A 324 25.89 96.04 -57.47
CA LYS A 324 26.90 97.09 -57.74
C LYS A 324 27.35 97.11 -59.22
N LEU A 325 27.44 95.96 -59.89
CA LEU A 325 27.78 95.87 -61.32
C LEU A 325 26.63 96.30 -62.23
N THR A 326 25.38 95.93 -61.95
CA THR A 326 24.22 96.36 -62.75
C THR A 326 24.01 97.88 -62.69
N ASP A 327 24.31 98.52 -61.57
CA ASP A 327 24.31 100.00 -61.46
C ASP A 327 25.49 100.68 -62.16
N SER A 328 26.63 100.03 -62.34
CA SER A 328 27.68 100.54 -63.25
C SER A 328 27.27 100.42 -64.73
N GLY A 329 26.60 99.33 -65.12
CA GLY A 329 26.10 99.13 -66.49
C GLY A 329 25.09 100.22 -66.91
N LYS A 330 24.17 100.58 -66.01
CA LYS A 330 23.20 101.68 -66.21
C LYS A 330 23.86 103.05 -66.47
N LYS A 331 25.10 103.26 -66.00
CA LYS A 331 25.88 104.49 -66.26
C LYS A 331 26.55 104.45 -67.64
N LEU A 332 27.14 103.32 -68.05
CA LEU A 332 27.75 103.17 -69.38
C LEU A 332 26.74 103.31 -70.53
N SER A 333 25.52 102.77 -70.39
CA SER A 333 24.49 102.84 -71.44
C SER A 333 24.20 104.29 -71.88
N LYS A 334 24.10 105.23 -70.91
CA LYS A 334 23.77 106.64 -71.17
C LYS A 334 24.87 107.40 -71.94
N ALA A 335 26.11 106.92 -71.93
CA ALA A 335 27.20 107.52 -72.71
C ALA A 335 27.15 107.11 -74.20
N LYS A 336 26.63 105.92 -74.51
CA LYS A 336 26.58 105.36 -75.87
C LYS A 336 25.63 106.15 -76.79
N ASP A 337 24.47 106.56 -76.26
CA ASP A 337 23.41 107.22 -77.04
C ASP A 337 23.69 108.69 -77.39
N LEU A 338 24.71 109.30 -76.75
CA LEU A 338 25.15 110.66 -77.06
C LEU A 338 26.07 110.72 -78.29
N LEU A 339 26.86 109.65 -78.53
CA LEU A 339 27.85 109.58 -79.60
C LEU A 339 27.23 109.23 -80.97
N THR A 340 26.24 108.35 -81.00
CA THR A 340 25.56 107.91 -82.24
C THR A 340 24.86 109.05 -83.00
N ARG A 341 24.55 110.17 -82.33
CA ARG A 341 23.90 111.34 -82.93
C ARG A 341 24.86 112.26 -83.70
N LYS A 342 26.18 112.22 -83.44
CA LYS A 342 27.17 113.08 -84.13
C LYS A 342 27.57 112.58 -85.52
N VAL A 343 27.42 111.29 -85.81
CA VAL A 343 27.98 110.67 -87.04
C VAL A 343 27.16 110.98 -88.30
N LYS A 344 25.85 111.20 -88.19
CA LYS A 344 24.96 111.40 -89.36
C LYS A 344 25.08 112.76 -90.06
N ALA A 345 25.75 113.75 -89.47
CA ALA A 345 25.80 115.12 -90.00
C ALA A 345 26.94 115.38 -91.00
N LEU A 346 27.90 114.46 -91.16
CA LEU A 346 29.12 114.68 -91.95
C LEU A 346 29.10 114.03 -93.35
N THR A 347 28.07 113.26 -93.68
CA THR A 347 28.01 112.49 -94.94
C THR A 347 27.52 113.27 -96.16
N GLU A 348 26.83 114.40 -95.97
CA GLU A 348 26.11 115.10 -97.04
C GLU A 348 26.98 116.13 -97.80
N MET A 349 28.08 116.60 -97.21
CA MET A 349 28.96 117.64 -97.77
C MET A 349 29.89 117.15 -98.90
N ARG A 350 29.90 115.84 -99.23
CA ARG A 350 30.91 115.22 -100.12
C ARG A 350 30.55 115.23 -101.61
N THR A 351 29.39 115.73 -102.00
CA THR A 351 28.81 115.50 -103.35
C THR A 351 29.00 116.65 -104.35
N GLN A 352 29.34 117.87 -103.90
CA GLN A 352 29.36 119.06 -104.75
C GLN A 352 30.70 119.30 -105.48
N LEU A 353 31.85 118.92 -104.89
CA LEU A 353 33.21 119.20 -105.39
C LEU A 353 33.67 118.31 -106.58
N LYS A 354 32.81 118.04 -107.57
CA LYS A 354 33.11 117.10 -108.68
C LYS A 354 32.84 117.63 -110.11
N LYS A 355 32.46 118.90 -110.29
CA LYS A 355 32.02 119.44 -111.60
C LYS A 355 32.97 120.42 -112.29
N GLU A 356 34.10 120.79 -111.70
CA GLU A 356 34.91 121.96 -112.13
C GLU A 356 36.22 121.59 -112.86
N ARG A 357 36.23 120.50 -113.65
CA ARG A 357 37.50 119.87 -114.12
C ARG A 357 37.60 119.60 -115.63
N GLU A 358 36.82 120.26 -116.48
CA GLU A 358 36.70 119.87 -117.90
C GLU A 358 36.96 120.98 -118.94
N ASP A 359 37.05 122.26 -118.55
CA ASP A 359 37.02 123.39 -119.52
C ASP A 359 38.38 123.91 -120.07
N ILE A 360 39.54 123.47 -119.54
CA ILE A 360 40.85 124.09 -119.88
C ILE A 360 41.65 123.24 -120.89
N ARG A 361 41.34 123.32 -122.19
CA ARG A 361 42.06 122.52 -123.22
C ARG A 361 42.13 123.04 -124.67
N GLN A 362 41.89 124.34 -124.94
CA GLN A 362 41.51 124.80 -126.30
C GLN A 362 42.30 126.00 -126.90
N GLN A 363 43.60 126.18 -126.61
CA GLN A 363 44.38 127.34 -127.12
C GLN A 363 45.87 127.02 -127.43
N LEU A 364 46.27 126.94 -128.71
CA LEU A 364 47.57 127.40 -129.31
C LEU A 364 47.72 126.90 -130.78
N LEU A 365 47.63 127.76 -131.80
CA LEU A 365 47.94 127.46 -133.22
C LEU A 365 47.98 128.74 -134.08
N GLU A 366 49.15 129.38 -134.33
CA GLU A 366 49.13 130.74 -134.95
C GLU A 366 50.36 131.24 -135.78
N THR A 367 51.49 130.53 -135.89
CA THR A 367 52.75 131.13 -136.43
C THR A 367 53.28 130.52 -137.74
N GLU A 368 52.61 130.79 -138.87
CA GLU A 368 53.14 130.59 -140.23
C GLU A 368 52.96 131.87 -141.08
N LYS A 369 54.06 132.46 -141.58
CA LYS A 369 54.12 133.46 -142.66
C LYS A 369 55.56 133.84 -143.03
N ASP A 370 55.90 133.75 -144.31
CA ASP A 370 56.58 134.80 -145.12
C ASP A 370 56.89 134.28 -146.54
N LEU A 371 56.83 135.16 -147.56
CA LEU A 371 56.68 134.79 -148.97
C LEU A 371 57.13 135.92 -149.94
N GLU A 372 57.49 135.55 -151.18
CA GLU A 372 57.46 136.36 -152.43
C GLU A 372 58.19 137.72 -152.54
N VAL A 373 59.23 137.79 -153.40
CA VAL A 373 59.59 138.99 -154.20
C VAL A 373 60.12 138.56 -155.59
N ALA A 374 59.85 139.35 -156.64
CA ALA A 374 60.46 139.38 -158.01
C ALA A 374 60.75 138.03 -158.73
N LYS A 375 60.11 137.62 -159.84
CA LYS A 375 59.26 138.30 -160.85
C LYS A 375 59.99 139.27 -161.80
N LYS A 376 60.03 138.90 -163.10
CA LYS A 376 60.37 139.68 -164.34
C LYS A 376 61.85 139.94 -164.70
N ALA A 377 62.27 139.45 -165.88
CA ALA A 377 63.05 140.20 -166.88
C ALA A 377 63.02 139.53 -168.28
N ALA A 378 62.84 140.34 -169.33
CA ALA A 378 62.63 139.98 -170.74
C ALA A 378 63.58 138.88 -171.32
N GLU A 379 63.18 137.82 -172.03
CA GLU A 379 61.97 137.48 -172.83
C GLU A 379 61.97 137.98 -174.30
N ALA A 380 63.04 138.63 -174.76
CA ALA A 380 63.16 139.19 -176.11
C ALA A 380 63.69 138.19 -177.18
N ASP A 381 64.88 138.42 -177.75
CA ASP A 381 65.12 138.11 -179.18
C ASP A 381 66.07 136.94 -179.47
N ALA A 382 66.25 136.02 -178.52
CA ALA A 382 66.84 134.70 -178.82
C ALA A 382 65.90 133.79 -179.65
N LYS A 383 64.65 134.21 -179.87
CA LYS A 383 63.52 133.40 -180.37
C LYS A 383 63.81 132.61 -181.65
N LEU A 384 64.51 133.17 -182.64
CA LEU A 384 64.77 132.46 -183.90
C LEU A 384 65.68 131.22 -183.75
N ARG A 385 66.49 131.15 -182.68
CA ARG A 385 67.23 129.92 -182.28
C ARG A 385 66.45 129.06 -181.27
N MET A 386 65.39 129.61 -180.68
CA MET A 386 64.52 128.91 -179.74
C MET A 386 63.57 127.95 -180.45
N ASP A 387 63.15 128.25 -181.69
CA ASP A 387 62.19 127.42 -182.43
C ASP A 387 62.71 125.99 -182.69
N MET A 388 63.99 125.83 -183.04
CA MET A 388 64.62 124.50 -183.15
C MET A 388 64.86 123.80 -181.79
N MET A 389 64.70 124.47 -180.65
CA MET A 389 64.61 123.80 -179.34
C MET A 389 63.19 123.41 -178.95
N ARG A 390 62.15 124.06 -179.50
CA ARG A 390 60.74 123.81 -179.11
C ARG A 390 60.28 122.38 -179.42
N GLU A 391 60.73 121.79 -180.53
CA GLU A 391 60.37 120.41 -180.89
C GLU A 391 60.97 119.38 -179.92
N ARG A 392 62.26 119.52 -179.57
CA ARG A 392 62.93 118.72 -178.54
C ARG A 392 62.20 118.83 -177.19
N ASP A 393 61.86 120.06 -176.79
CA ASP A 393 61.29 120.32 -175.46
C ASP A 393 59.82 119.89 -175.35
N MET A 394 59.06 119.84 -176.45
CA MET A 394 57.71 119.26 -176.48
C MET A 394 57.72 117.76 -176.19
N ALA A 395 58.65 116.99 -176.77
CA ALA A 395 58.77 115.55 -176.52
C ALA A 395 59.02 115.26 -175.03
N ASN A 396 59.98 115.98 -174.43
CA ASN A 396 60.34 115.83 -173.01
C ASN A 396 59.17 116.20 -172.06
N LYS A 397 58.38 117.23 -172.41
CA LYS A 397 57.20 117.65 -171.62
C LYS A 397 56.11 116.59 -171.54
N ASN A 398 55.95 115.75 -172.56
CA ASN A 398 54.94 114.68 -172.58
C ASN A 398 55.39 113.47 -171.75
N TYR A 399 56.69 113.13 -171.75
CA TYR A 399 57.26 112.09 -170.88
C TYR A 399 57.04 112.41 -169.39
N ILE A 400 57.33 113.65 -168.97
CA ILE A 400 57.17 114.12 -167.58
C ILE A 400 55.70 114.14 -167.11
N LYS A 401 54.72 114.23 -168.02
CA LYS A 401 53.30 114.12 -167.67
C LYS A 401 52.88 112.69 -167.33
N GLN A 402 53.39 111.69 -168.06
CA GLN A 402 53.00 110.29 -167.83
C GLN A 402 53.61 109.72 -166.55
N THR A 403 54.88 110.02 -166.26
CA THR A 403 55.54 109.58 -165.00
C THR A 403 54.82 110.10 -163.75
N LYS A 404 54.32 111.34 -163.78
CA LYS A 404 53.50 111.92 -162.69
C LYS A 404 52.09 111.34 -162.57
N LEU A 405 51.59 110.65 -163.59
CA LEU A 405 50.32 109.91 -163.51
C LEU A 405 50.54 108.52 -162.91
N THR A 406 51.60 107.80 -163.33
CA THR A 406 51.94 106.48 -162.74
C THR A 406 52.34 106.58 -161.27
N GLU A 407 53.06 107.64 -160.88
CA GLU A 407 53.42 107.94 -159.48
C GLU A 407 52.19 108.12 -158.59
N LYS A 408 51.17 108.86 -159.05
CA LYS A 408 49.88 109.00 -158.35
C LYS A 408 49.14 107.66 -158.21
N GLN A 409 49.12 106.86 -159.29
CA GLN A 409 48.45 105.57 -159.29
C GLN A 409 49.09 104.59 -158.29
N MET A 410 50.41 104.60 -158.20
CA MET A 410 51.18 103.76 -157.27
C MET A 410 50.90 104.11 -155.80
N ASN A 411 50.83 105.40 -155.46
CA ASN A 411 50.49 105.84 -154.10
C ASN A 411 49.07 105.44 -153.67
N LEU A 412 48.11 105.43 -154.61
CA LEU A 412 46.73 104.99 -154.33
C LEU A 412 46.66 103.49 -153.99
N VAL A 413 47.44 102.65 -154.70
CA VAL A 413 47.51 101.20 -154.42
C VAL A 413 48.11 100.92 -153.04
N GLN A 414 49.16 101.65 -152.65
CA GLN A 414 49.76 101.50 -151.31
C GLN A 414 48.79 101.83 -150.18
N LEU A 415 47.96 102.88 -150.34
CA LEU A 415 46.92 103.23 -149.37
C LEU A 415 45.88 102.11 -149.24
N HIS A 416 45.43 101.54 -150.36
CA HIS A 416 44.48 100.42 -150.34
C HIS A 416 45.07 99.17 -149.67
N GLU A 417 46.34 98.82 -149.92
CA GLU A 417 47.00 97.74 -149.17
C GLU A 417 46.99 97.96 -147.65
N GLN A 418 47.27 99.18 -147.18
CA GLN A 418 47.28 99.50 -145.76
C GLN A 418 45.88 99.33 -145.14
N THR A 419 44.83 99.83 -145.80
CA THR A 419 43.45 99.64 -145.32
C THR A 419 43.02 98.17 -145.32
N ASN A 420 43.43 97.37 -146.30
CA ASN A 420 43.08 95.95 -146.36
C ASN A 420 43.80 95.16 -145.24
N LYS A 421 45.04 95.54 -144.90
CA LYS A 421 45.79 94.99 -143.75
C LYS A 421 45.10 95.33 -142.41
N SER A 422 44.62 96.56 -142.20
CA SER A 422 43.91 96.91 -140.96
C SER A 422 42.60 96.14 -140.79
N MET A 423 41.77 96.04 -141.84
CA MET A 423 40.54 95.24 -141.81
C MET A 423 40.81 93.75 -141.52
N GLY A 424 41.91 93.20 -142.05
CA GLY A 424 42.35 91.83 -141.76
C GLY A 424 42.69 91.60 -140.28
N HIS A 425 43.30 92.59 -139.61
CA HIS A 425 43.60 92.52 -138.18
C HIS A 425 42.33 92.56 -137.31
N GLU A 426 41.35 93.41 -137.65
CA GLU A 426 40.06 93.46 -136.94
C GLU A 426 39.29 92.13 -137.04
N VAL A 427 39.25 91.53 -138.23
CA VAL A 427 38.61 90.21 -138.44
C VAL A 427 39.30 89.10 -137.64
N MET A 428 40.62 89.15 -137.46
CA MET A 428 41.33 88.22 -136.55
C MET A 428 40.95 88.46 -135.08
N GLY A 429 40.84 89.73 -134.65
CA GLY A 429 40.40 90.09 -133.30
C GLY A 429 39.02 89.53 -132.95
N PHE A 430 38.02 89.72 -133.83
CA PHE A 430 36.68 89.17 -133.63
C PHE A 430 36.62 87.65 -133.63
N ARG A 431 37.46 86.97 -134.44
CA ARG A 431 37.61 85.50 -134.38
C ARG A 431 38.12 85.05 -133.02
N HIS A 432 39.17 85.69 -132.49
CA HIS A 432 39.78 85.30 -131.22
C HIS A 432 38.83 85.48 -130.03
N GLU A 433 38.06 86.57 -129.98
CA GLU A 433 37.07 86.78 -128.91
C GLU A 433 35.89 85.78 -129.02
N SER A 434 35.51 85.37 -130.24
CA SER A 434 34.51 84.32 -130.47
C SER A 434 34.98 82.92 -130.02
N GLU A 435 36.27 82.60 -130.17
CA GLU A 435 36.86 81.37 -129.61
C GLU A 435 36.95 81.41 -128.08
N LYS A 436 37.23 82.59 -127.52
CA LYS A 436 37.31 82.82 -126.06
C LYS A 436 35.94 82.66 -125.40
N GLN A 437 34.87 83.23 -125.98
CA GLN A 437 33.51 83.01 -125.48
C GLN A 437 33.07 81.54 -125.60
N ARG A 438 33.39 80.86 -126.71
CA ARG A 438 33.11 79.42 -126.84
C ARG A 438 33.83 78.56 -125.80
N ARG A 439 35.07 78.90 -125.43
CA ARG A 439 35.80 78.26 -124.33
C ARG A 439 35.14 78.48 -122.97
N ILE A 440 34.64 79.69 -122.69
CA ILE A 440 33.92 80.00 -121.44
C ILE A 440 32.60 79.22 -121.34
N ILE A 441 31.81 79.17 -122.43
CA ILE A 441 30.55 78.41 -122.47
C ILE A 441 30.81 76.92 -122.19
N ALA A 442 31.76 76.31 -122.90
CA ALA A 442 32.10 74.89 -122.71
C ALA A 442 32.70 74.57 -121.33
N GLN A 443 33.19 75.56 -120.58
CA GLN A 443 33.57 75.39 -119.18
C GLN A 443 32.35 75.43 -118.26
N LEU A 444 31.46 76.43 -118.42
CA LEU A 444 30.25 76.56 -117.61
C LEU A 444 29.30 75.36 -117.79
N GLU A 445 29.24 74.77 -118.99
CA GLU A 445 28.48 73.54 -119.23
C GLU A 445 29.05 72.35 -118.47
N LYS A 446 30.38 72.18 -118.42
CA LYS A 446 31.04 71.15 -117.61
C LYS A 446 30.83 71.35 -116.11
N GLU A 447 30.81 72.60 -115.65
CA GLU A 447 30.55 72.93 -114.25
C GLU A 447 29.08 72.63 -113.88
N ARG A 448 28.11 73.02 -114.74
CA ARG A 448 26.70 72.62 -114.62
C ARG A 448 26.55 71.09 -114.51
N ASP A 449 27.13 70.35 -115.45
CA ASP A 449 26.95 68.89 -115.51
C ASP A 449 27.62 68.17 -114.33
N ARG A 450 28.75 68.72 -113.84
CA ARG A 450 29.37 68.28 -112.58
C ARG A 450 28.44 68.49 -111.38
N PHE A 451 27.80 69.65 -111.25
CA PHE A 451 26.86 69.91 -110.15
C PHE A 451 25.58 69.06 -110.24
N ILE A 452 25.10 68.77 -111.45
CA ILE A 452 23.99 67.83 -111.67
C ILE A 452 24.39 66.42 -111.17
N GLY A 453 25.57 65.93 -111.55
CA GLY A 453 26.10 64.65 -111.07
C GLY A 453 26.24 64.61 -109.54
N GLN A 454 26.84 65.64 -108.93
CA GLN A 454 27.02 65.74 -107.48
C GLN A 454 25.68 65.79 -106.72
N ASN A 455 24.68 66.49 -107.24
CA ASN A 455 23.33 66.50 -106.66
C ASN A 455 22.65 65.14 -106.79
N GLY A 456 22.83 64.43 -107.92
CA GLY A 456 22.34 63.06 -108.11
C GLY A 456 22.95 62.09 -107.10
N GLU A 457 24.27 62.11 -106.93
CA GLU A 457 24.97 61.32 -105.91
C GLU A 457 24.48 61.62 -104.48
N LEU A 458 24.30 62.90 -104.14
CA LEU A 458 23.82 63.31 -102.82
C LEU A 458 22.38 62.85 -102.59
N MET A 459 21.51 62.97 -103.59
CA MET A 459 20.12 62.51 -103.52
C MET A 459 20.04 60.98 -103.37
N GLN A 460 20.88 60.23 -104.07
CA GLN A 460 20.99 58.78 -103.91
C GLN A 460 21.46 58.40 -102.50
N LYS A 461 22.48 59.07 -101.96
CA LYS A 461 22.97 58.87 -100.58
C LYS A 461 21.90 59.20 -99.54
N VAL A 462 21.06 60.22 -99.77
CA VAL A 462 19.92 60.54 -98.90
C VAL A 462 18.86 59.44 -98.94
N MET A 463 18.54 58.88 -100.11
CA MET A 463 17.59 57.75 -100.21
C MET A 463 18.13 56.50 -99.50
N GLN A 464 19.39 56.14 -99.72
CA GLN A 464 20.04 55.00 -99.03
C GLN A 464 20.02 55.18 -97.50
N ASN A 465 20.34 56.37 -96.99
CA ASN A 465 20.27 56.67 -95.56
C ASN A 465 18.83 56.57 -95.01
N LEU A 466 17.81 56.91 -95.79
CA LEU A 466 16.40 56.77 -95.39
C LEU A 466 15.95 55.31 -95.36
N GLU A 467 16.39 54.51 -96.32
CA GLU A 467 16.18 53.05 -96.35
C GLU A 467 16.86 52.38 -95.14
N ASP A 468 18.11 52.75 -94.84
CA ASP A 468 18.83 52.30 -93.64
C ASP A 468 18.09 52.68 -92.34
N ILE A 469 17.61 53.92 -92.21
CA ILE A 469 16.82 54.37 -91.05
C ILE A 469 15.55 53.52 -90.89
N GLN A 470 14.78 53.31 -91.96
CA GLN A 470 13.58 52.47 -91.92
C GLN A 470 13.92 51.02 -91.51
N MET A 471 15.03 50.47 -91.99
CA MET A 471 15.50 49.14 -91.58
C MET A 471 15.94 49.10 -90.11
N ARG A 472 16.46 50.19 -89.54
CA ARG A 472 16.75 50.30 -88.10
C ARG A 472 15.50 50.49 -87.25
N ASP A 473 14.53 51.28 -87.69
CA ASP A 473 13.26 51.46 -86.98
C ASP A 473 12.47 50.14 -86.91
N MET A 474 12.48 49.35 -87.99
CA MET A 474 11.91 47.99 -87.99
C MET A 474 12.66 47.04 -87.04
N GLN A 475 14.00 47.10 -86.99
CA GLN A 475 14.79 46.33 -86.02
C GLN A 475 14.46 46.74 -84.57
N LEU A 476 14.34 48.04 -84.28
CA LEU A 476 13.98 48.56 -82.97
C LEU A 476 12.56 48.12 -82.54
N LEU A 477 11.61 48.12 -83.48
CA LEU A 477 10.25 47.59 -83.24
C LEU A 477 10.26 46.11 -82.85
N ASP A 478 11.05 45.28 -83.55
CA ASP A 478 11.13 43.85 -83.22
C ASP A 478 11.96 43.57 -81.96
N PHE A 479 12.96 44.40 -81.63
CA PHE A 479 13.65 44.31 -80.34
C PHE A 479 12.74 44.74 -79.18
N ASN A 480 11.95 45.81 -79.33
CA ASN A 480 11.00 46.25 -78.29
C ASN A 480 9.93 45.19 -78.00
N LYS A 481 9.33 44.58 -79.04
CA LYS A 481 8.40 43.44 -78.86
C LYS A 481 9.05 42.29 -78.10
N ARG A 482 10.31 41.95 -78.42
CA ARG A 482 11.06 40.91 -77.70
C ARG A 482 11.30 41.28 -76.24
N CYS A 483 11.61 42.54 -75.93
CA CYS A 483 11.70 43.01 -74.54
C CYS A 483 10.36 42.88 -73.81
N GLU A 484 9.23 43.26 -74.42
CA GLU A 484 7.89 43.07 -73.84
C GLU A 484 7.54 41.58 -73.65
N GLU A 485 7.91 40.71 -74.58
CA GLU A 485 7.81 39.26 -74.42
C GLU A 485 8.69 38.72 -73.28
N TYR A 486 9.90 39.23 -73.09
CA TYR A 486 10.76 38.83 -71.98
C TYR A 486 10.28 39.37 -70.63
N ASP A 487 9.79 40.61 -70.55
CA ASP A 487 9.21 41.21 -69.35
C ASP A 487 7.92 40.49 -68.91
N THR A 488 7.07 40.09 -69.86
CA THR A 488 5.87 39.31 -69.56
C THR A 488 6.23 37.89 -69.10
N ARG A 489 7.19 37.22 -69.75
CA ARG A 489 7.72 35.91 -69.28
C ARG A 489 8.38 36.01 -67.90
N LEU A 490 9.12 37.09 -67.62
CA LEU A 490 9.75 37.35 -66.33
C LEU A 490 8.71 37.52 -65.22
N LYS A 491 7.67 38.33 -65.45
CA LYS A 491 6.55 38.49 -64.51
C LYS A 491 5.81 37.18 -64.25
N VAL A 492 5.59 36.37 -65.29
CA VAL A 492 5.00 35.02 -65.13
C VAL A 492 5.89 34.11 -64.27
N GLN A 493 7.21 34.11 -64.47
CA GLN A 493 8.13 33.33 -63.64
C GLN A 493 8.27 33.87 -62.21
N GLN A 494 8.23 35.19 -62.01
CA GLN A 494 8.20 35.81 -60.67
C GLN A 494 6.95 35.35 -59.90
N ASN A 495 5.77 35.45 -60.51
CA ASN A 495 4.52 34.98 -59.91
C ASN A 495 4.57 33.47 -59.60
N LEU A 496 5.17 32.66 -60.48
CA LEU A 496 5.33 31.22 -60.24
C LEU A 496 6.30 30.92 -59.08
N TYR A 497 7.41 31.65 -59.01
CA TYR A 497 8.38 31.54 -57.92
C TYR A 497 7.78 31.97 -56.58
N GLU A 498 7.03 33.07 -56.55
CA GLU A 498 6.32 33.55 -55.37
C GLU A 498 5.26 32.53 -54.90
N ALA A 499 4.50 31.92 -55.82
CA ALA A 499 3.57 30.84 -55.49
C ALA A 499 4.30 29.63 -54.88
N VAL A 500 5.36 29.13 -55.52
CA VAL A 500 6.17 28.02 -54.99
C VAL A 500 6.83 28.37 -53.64
N HIS A 501 7.21 29.63 -53.42
CA HIS A 501 7.77 30.09 -52.15
C HIS A 501 6.69 30.20 -51.06
N GLN A 502 5.46 30.60 -51.41
CA GLN A 502 4.29 30.58 -50.51
C GLN A 502 3.91 29.14 -50.15
N ASP A 503 3.83 28.23 -51.13
CA ASP A 503 3.58 26.80 -50.92
C ASP A 503 4.65 26.17 -50.02
N ARG A 504 5.94 26.41 -50.29
CA ARG A 504 7.04 25.93 -49.42
C ARG A 504 6.89 26.48 -47.99
N ASN A 505 6.51 27.74 -47.83
CA ASN A 505 6.28 28.37 -46.52
C ASN A 505 4.97 27.93 -45.85
N MET A 506 4.02 27.34 -46.59
CA MET A 506 2.84 26.66 -46.05
C MET A 506 3.22 25.25 -45.59
N TYR A 507 3.80 24.42 -46.49
CA TYR A 507 4.23 23.06 -46.16
C TYR A 507 5.26 23.04 -45.02
N SER A 508 6.17 24.01 -44.94
CA SER A 508 7.12 24.13 -43.83
C SER A 508 6.46 24.47 -42.48
N ARG A 509 5.29 25.13 -42.48
CA ARG A 509 4.50 25.36 -41.25
C ARG A 509 3.70 24.14 -40.88
N VAL A 510 2.99 23.53 -41.83
CA VAL A 510 2.26 22.27 -41.62
C VAL A 510 3.19 21.14 -41.15
N LEU A 511 4.44 21.09 -41.65
CA LEU A 511 5.46 20.17 -41.17
C LEU A 511 5.88 20.44 -39.72
N LEU A 512 6.04 21.71 -39.33
CA LEU A 512 6.32 22.09 -37.94
C LEU A 512 5.13 21.76 -37.03
N GLU A 513 3.92 22.17 -37.40
CA GLU A 513 2.67 21.91 -36.68
C GLU A 513 2.45 20.41 -36.46
N THR A 514 2.56 19.59 -37.50
CA THR A 514 2.43 18.12 -37.38
C THR A 514 3.60 17.46 -36.65
N GLN A 515 4.79 18.05 -36.67
CA GLN A 515 5.92 17.56 -35.87
C GLN A 515 5.75 17.90 -34.39
N ASP A 516 5.25 19.09 -34.05
CA ASP A 516 4.92 19.51 -32.69
C ASP A 516 3.77 18.64 -32.14
N GLU A 517 2.68 18.43 -32.91
CA GLU A 517 1.63 17.46 -32.59
C GLU A 517 2.20 16.04 -32.34
N MET A 518 3.18 15.61 -33.15
CA MET A 518 3.86 14.32 -32.94
C MET A 518 4.66 14.30 -31.63
N THR A 519 5.27 15.41 -31.21
CA THR A 519 5.91 15.48 -29.88
C THR A 519 4.90 15.48 -28.75
N GLU A 520 3.76 16.19 -28.88
CA GLU A 520 2.66 16.12 -27.92
C GLU A 520 2.12 14.70 -27.79
N LEU A 521 1.89 14.00 -28.90
CA LEU A 521 1.39 12.63 -28.90
C LEU A 521 2.42 11.66 -28.29
N LYS A 522 3.73 11.84 -28.54
CA LYS A 522 4.80 11.07 -27.86
C LYS A 522 4.85 11.35 -26.35
N ASN A 523 4.63 12.59 -25.93
CA ASN A 523 4.59 12.96 -24.50
C ASN A 523 3.32 12.42 -23.82
N LYS A 524 2.17 12.48 -24.49
CA LYS A 524 0.91 11.84 -24.04
C LYS A 524 1.08 10.32 -23.95
N LEU A 525 1.72 9.68 -24.93
CA LEU A 525 2.05 8.25 -24.89
C LEU A 525 2.91 7.91 -23.65
N ARG A 526 4.02 8.63 -23.43
CA ARG A 526 4.89 8.42 -22.26
C ARG A 526 4.16 8.59 -20.92
N MET A 527 3.25 9.55 -20.81
CA MET A 527 2.42 9.71 -19.61
C MET A 527 1.47 8.51 -19.43
N MET A 528 0.84 8.02 -20.51
CA MET A 528 0.00 6.83 -20.47
C MET A 528 0.80 5.55 -20.19
N GLU A 529 2.04 5.45 -20.67
CA GLU A 529 2.97 4.34 -20.37
C GLU A 529 3.38 4.34 -18.89
N HIS A 530 3.66 5.50 -18.29
CA HIS A 530 3.89 5.61 -16.85
C HIS A 530 2.64 5.29 -16.03
N GLN A 531 1.47 5.79 -16.42
CA GLN A 531 0.20 5.41 -15.77
C GLN A 531 -0.08 3.90 -15.89
N ALA A 532 0.22 3.28 -17.02
CA ALA A 532 0.10 1.84 -17.21
C ALA A 532 1.10 1.04 -16.36
N HIS A 533 2.28 1.57 -16.05
CA HIS A 533 3.21 0.95 -15.09
C HIS A 533 2.73 1.12 -13.66
N GLN A 534 2.30 2.33 -13.26
CA GLN A 534 1.73 2.59 -11.93
C GLN A 534 0.51 1.70 -11.66
N LEU A 535 -0.39 1.54 -12.64
CA LEU A 535 -1.54 0.65 -12.52
C LEU A 535 -1.14 -0.84 -12.45
N LYS A 536 -0.06 -1.27 -13.12
CA LYS A 536 0.48 -2.64 -12.98
C LYS A 536 1.09 -2.87 -11.60
N GLU A 537 1.85 -1.91 -11.07
CA GLU A 537 2.43 -1.97 -9.72
C GLU A 537 1.32 -1.96 -8.65
N GLU A 538 0.30 -1.12 -8.82
CA GLU A 538 -0.91 -1.14 -7.99
C GLU A 538 -1.63 -2.50 -8.04
N VAL A 539 -1.84 -3.08 -9.24
CA VAL A 539 -2.45 -4.41 -9.39
C VAL A 539 -1.61 -5.48 -8.69
N ALA A 540 -0.30 -5.55 -8.94
CA ALA A 540 0.59 -6.52 -8.30
C ALA A 540 0.61 -6.36 -6.76
N SER A 541 0.54 -5.12 -6.25
CA SER A 541 0.45 -4.87 -4.79
C SER A 541 -0.87 -5.36 -4.20
N ARG A 542 -1.99 -5.23 -4.93
CA ARG A 542 -3.31 -5.73 -4.53
C ARG A 542 -3.40 -7.25 -4.64
N GLU A 543 -2.80 -7.85 -5.67
CA GLU A 543 -2.68 -9.31 -5.81
C GLU A 543 -1.89 -9.91 -4.64
N ALA A 544 -0.74 -9.31 -4.29
CA ALA A 544 0.04 -9.73 -3.12
C ALA A 544 -0.74 -9.60 -1.80
N ALA A 545 -1.52 -8.52 -1.62
CA ALA A 545 -2.39 -8.35 -0.47
C ALA A 545 -3.52 -9.40 -0.43
N VAL A 546 -4.17 -9.70 -1.56
CA VAL A 546 -5.21 -10.73 -1.68
C VAL A 546 -4.65 -12.13 -1.39
N VAL A 547 -3.42 -12.43 -1.83
CA VAL A 547 -2.75 -13.70 -1.48
C VAL A 547 -2.47 -13.80 0.03
N LYS A 548 -2.06 -12.70 0.67
CA LYS A 548 -1.85 -12.65 2.13
C LYS A 548 -3.16 -12.84 2.90
N GLU A 549 -4.21 -12.11 2.53
CA GLU A 549 -5.57 -12.28 3.08
C GLU A 549 -6.08 -13.72 2.89
N HIS A 550 -5.86 -14.33 1.73
CA HIS A 550 -6.27 -15.70 1.45
C HIS A 550 -5.51 -16.74 2.30
N LEU A 551 -4.20 -16.55 2.50
CA LEU A 551 -3.40 -17.40 3.39
C LEU A 551 -3.81 -17.24 4.86
N GLU A 552 -4.16 -16.03 5.30
CA GLU A 552 -4.68 -15.79 6.65
C GLU A 552 -6.08 -16.39 6.82
N CYS A 553 -6.98 -16.27 5.83
CA CYS A 553 -8.25 -17.00 5.80
C CYS A 553 -8.03 -18.51 5.92
N LEU A 554 -7.14 -19.11 5.11
CA LEU A 554 -6.79 -20.54 5.18
C LEU A 554 -6.21 -20.97 6.53
N ARG A 555 -5.56 -20.07 7.27
CA ARG A 555 -5.12 -20.31 8.65
C ARG A 555 -6.31 -20.32 9.60
N PHE A 556 -7.17 -19.30 9.53
CA PHE A 556 -8.39 -19.21 10.34
C PHE A 556 -9.40 -20.33 10.06
N GLU A 557 -9.47 -20.86 8.83
CA GLU A 557 -10.30 -22.04 8.52
C GLU A 557 -9.76 -23.31 9.18
N LYS A 558 -8.44 -23.50 9.22
CA LYS A 558 -7.82 -24.62 9.95
C LYS A 558 -8.00 -24.49 11.46
N GLU A 559 -7.83 -23.28 12.00
CA GLU A 559 -8.09 -22.97 13.42
C GLU A 559 -9.57 -23.19 13.78
N ARG A 560 -10.50 -22.77 12.91
CA ARG A 560 -11.94 -23.06 13.02
C ARG A 560 -12.19 -24.56 13.07
N ASP A 561 -11.63 -25.32 12.14
CA ASP A 561 -11.92 -26.75 12.01
C ASP A 561 -11.32 -27.56 13.17
N SER A 562 -10.12 -27.22 13.66
CA SER A 562 -9.59 -27.80 14.90
C SER A 562 -10.46 -27.46 16.12
N LEU A 563 -10.89 -26.21 16.28
CA LEU A 563 -11.79 -25.81 17.38
C LEU A 563 -13.17 -26.48 17.27
N VAL A 564 -13.68 -26.73 16.06
CA VAL A 564 -14.91 -27.50 15.84
C VAL A 564 -14.72 -28.96 16.24
N SER A 565 -13.59 -29.58 15.92
CA SER A 565 -13.25 -30.94 16.38
C SER A 565 -13.11 -31.02 17.90
N GLU A 566 -12.43 -30.07 18.55
CA GLU A 566 -12.33 -29.98 20.01
C GLU A 566 -13.71 -29.81 20.66
N VAL A 567 -14.56 -28.93 20.13
CA VAL A 567 -15.94 -28.73 20.62
C VAL A 567 -16.79 -29.98 20.42
N GLN A 568 -16.57 -30.78 19.37
CA GLN A 568 -17.25 -32.07 19.20
C GLN A 568 -16.76 -33.11 20.22
N ALA A 569 -15.45 -33.23 20.45
CA ALA A 569 -14.88 -34.12 21.45
C ALA A 569 -15.36 -33.77 22.87
N LEU A 570 -15.33 -32.48 23.26
CA LEU A 570 -15.84 -32.00 24.54
C LEU A 570 -17.35 -32.23 24.70
N LYS A 571 -18.14 -32.10 23.62
CA LYS A 571 -19.58 -32.46 23.64
C LYS A 571 -19.79 -33.97 23.85
N HIS A 572 -18.95 -34.82 23.25
CA HIS A 572 -19.03 -36.27 23.44
C HIS A 572 -18.70 -36.66 24.89
N GLN A 573 -17.60 -36.14 25.44
CA GLN A 573 -17.22 -36.33 26.84
C GLN A 573 -18.28 -35.80 27.82
N ALA A 574 -18.87 -34.63 27.54
CA ALA A 574 -19.96 -34.08 28.34
C ALA A 574 -21.24 -34.93 28.26
N HIS A 575 -21.49 -35.62 27.14
CA HIS A 575 -22.59 -36.56 26.99
C HIS A 575 -22.34 -37.85 27.79
N GLU A 576 -21.15 -38.42 27.72
CA GLU A 576 -20.72 -39.59 28.52
C GLU A 576 -20.76 -39.30 30.03
N ALA A 577 -20.26 -38.14 30.44
CA ALA A 577 -20.37 -37.63 31.81
C ALA A 577 -21.84 -37.47 32.23
N SER A 578 -22.72 -37.03 31.32
CA SER A 578 -24.16 -36.93 31.60
C SER A 578 -24.84 -38.31 31.72
N GLN A 579 -24.43 -39.30 30.93
CA GLN A 579 -24.92 -40.68 31.02
C GLN A 579 -24.47 -41.37 32.32
N THR A 580 -23.18 -41.24 32.69
CA THR A 580 -22.65 -41.80 33.95
C THR A 580 -23.23 -41.10 35.19
N ILE A 581 -23.46 -39.79 35.14
CA ILE A 581 -24.24 -39.08 36.19
C ILE A 581 -25.69 -39.59 36.24
N ALA A 582 -26.29 -40.01 35.12
CA ALA A 582 -27.64 -40.57 35.11
C ALA A 582 -27.70 -42.00 35.71
N SER A 583 -26.72 -42.87 35.41
CA SER A 583 -26.65 -44.21 36.02
C SER A 583 -26.38 -44.12 37.53
N LEU A 584 -25.39 -43.33 37.96
CA LEU A 584 -25.10 -43.10 39.39
C LEU A 584 -26.29 -42.50 40.15
N ARG A 585 -27.13 -41.67 39.50
CA ARG A 585 -28.40 -41.17 40.07
C ARG A 585 -29.49 -42.25 40.14
N ALA A 586 -29.49 -43.23 39.25
CA ALA A 586 -30.41 -44.37 39.31
C ALA A 586 -29.98 -45.36 40.41
N GLU A 587 -28.69 -45.66 40.51
CA GLU A 587 -28.08 -46.46 41.58
C GLU A 587 -28.31 -45.80 42.95
N GLY A 588 -28.04 -44.50 43.09
CA GLY A 588 -28.30 -43.75 44.32
C GLY A 588 -29.77 -43.80 44.76
N LYS A 589 -30.72 -43.73 43.81
CA LYS A 589 -32.16 -43.94 44.10
C LYS A 589 -32.48 -45.38 44.52
N SER A 590 -31.77 -46.37 43.96
CA SER A 590 -31.92 -47.78 44.35
C SER A 590 -31.41 -48.02 45.77
N LEU A 591 -30.20 -47.55 46.08
CA LEU A 591 -29.61 -47.61 47.41
C LEU A 591 -30.45 -46.85 48.44
N GLN A 592 -31.02 -45.69 48.09
CA GLN A 592 -31.92 -44.94 48.99
C GLN A 592 -33.22 -45.70 49.29
N LYS A 593 -33.76 -46.47 48.33
CA LYS A 593 -34.89 -47.39 48.61
C LYS A 593 -34.46 -48.48 49.59
N VAL A 594 -33.34 -49.17 49.32
CA VAL A 594 -32.81 -50.23 50.20
C VAL A 594 -32.60 -49.70 51.62
N ILE A 595 -32.02 -48.51 51.79
CA ILE A 595 -31.88 -47.85 53.10
C ILE A 595 -33.25 -47.63 53.75
N SER A 596 -34.23 -47.08 53.02
CA SER A 596 -35.57 -46.85 53.57
C SER A 596 -36.33 -48.15 53.94
N GLU A 597 -36.01 -49.26 53.27
CA GLU A 597 -36.55 -50.59 53.56
C GLU A 597 -35.86 -51.21 54.78
N THR A 598 -34.53 -51.08 54.92
CA THR A 598 -33.80 -51.53 56.11
C THR A 598 -34.12 -50.69 57.34
N ASP A 599 -34.30 -49.38 57.22
CA ASP A 599 -34.78 -48.52 58.31
C ASP A 599 -36.17 -48.95 58.80
N GLN A 600 -37.08 -49.29 57.88
CA GLN A 600 -38.39 -49.84 58.26
C GLN A 600 -38.30 -51.20 58.95
N LEU A 601 -37.40 -52.09 58.50
CA LEU A 601 -37.17 -53.38 59.16
C LEU A 601 -36.58 -53.19 60.56
N CYS A 602 -35.58 -52.32 60.72
CA CYS A 602 -35.02 -51.94 62.02
C CYS A 602 -36.06 -51.30 62.94
N GLN A 603 -37.01 -50.51 62.42
CA GLN A 603 -38.13 -49.98 63.21
C GLN A 603 -39.15 -51.05 63.63
N ARG A 604 -39.37 -52.09 62.82
CA ARG A 604 -40.22 -53.24 63.19
C ARG A 604 -39.54 -54.07 64.29
N GLN A 605 -38.28 -54.45 64.07
CA GLN A 605 -37.47 -55.19 65.04
C GLN A 605 -37.32 -54.45 66.38
N LYS A 606 -37.19 -53.12 66.39
CA LYS A 606 -37.22 -52.32 67.62
C LYS A 606 -38.55 -52.44 68.36
N LYS A 607 -39.69 -52.32 67.65
CA LYS A 607 -41.02 -52.49 68.26
C LYS A 607 -41.26 -53.91 68.80
N GLU A 608 -40.77 -54.93 68.09
CA GLU A 608 -40.80 -56.33 68.55
C GLU A 608 -39.93 -56.52 69.81
N LEU A 609 -38.75 -55.91 69.86
CA LEU A 609 -37.87 -55.91 71.03
C LEU A 609 -38.45 -55.14 72.22
N ASP A 610 -39.08 -53.97 71.98
CA ASP A 610 -39.78 -53.18 73.00
C ASP A 610 -40.98 -53.96 73.57
N GLN A 611 -41.72 -54.70 72.71
CA GLN A 611 -42.78 -55.61 73.13
C GLN A 611 -42.24 -56.74 74.00
N LEU A 612 -41.18 -57.45 73.57
CA LEU A 612 -40.54 -58.50 74.35
C LEU A 612 -39.96 -58.00 75.69
N ILE A 613 -39.46 -56.75 75.74
CA ILE A 613 -39.07 -56.09 77.00
C ILE A 613 -40.30 -55.87 77.89
N SER A 614 -41.42 -55.38 77.35
CA SER A 614 -42.64 -55.18 78.14
C SER A 614 -43.22 -56.50 78.67
N GLU A 615 -43.18 -57.58 77.87
CA GLU A 615 -43.59 -58.92 78.29
C GLU A 615 -42.65 -59.47 79.38
N ARG A 616 -41.34 -59.33 79.21
CA ARG A 616 -40.33 -59.67 80.22
C ARG A 616 -40.59 -58.93 81.53
N ASP A 617 -40.91 -57.64 81.48
CA ASP A 617 -41.08 -56.82 82.69
C ASP A 617 -42.43 -57.06 83.37
N ILE A 618 -43.46 -57.42 82.61
CA ILE A 618 -44.73 -57.95 83.15
C ILE A 618 -44.48 -59.30 83.84
N LEU A 619 -43.78 -60.23 83.20
CA LEU A 619 -43.45 -61.55 83.76
C LEU A 619 -42.53 -61.44 84.98
N GLY A 620 -41.53 -60.56 84.95
CA GLY A 620 -40.68 -60.23 86.09
C GLY A 620 -41.49 -59.66 87.26
N SER A 621 -42.42 -58.74 86.99
CA SER A 621 -43.35 -58.22 87.99
C SER A 621 -44.27 -59.29 88.59
N GLN A 622 -44.71 -60.27 87.78
CA GLN A 622 -45.48 -61.42 88.27
C GLN A 622 -44.64 -62.37 89.10
N LEU A 623 -43.38 -62.63 88.72
CA LEU A 623 -42.43 -63.47 89.45
C LEU A 623 -42.07 -62.86 90.81
N VAL A 624 -41.83 -61.55 90.89
CA VAL A 624 -41.60 -60.85 92.17
C VAL A 624 -42.82 -60.99 93.07
N ARG A 625 -44.03 -60.69 92.59
CA ARG A 625 -45.27 -60.88 93.37
C ARG A 625 -45.47 -62.31 93.84
N ARG A 626 -45.19 -63.31 93.00
CA ARG A 626 -45.23 -64.74 93.36
C ARG A 626 -44.18 -65.10 94.43
N ASN A 627 -43.01 -64.49 94.39
CA ASN A 627 -41.96 -64.68 95.40
C ASN A 627 -42.31 -64.01 96.74
N ASP A 628 -42.96 -62.84 96.70
CA ASP A 628 -43.50 -62.16 97.88
C ASP A 628 -44.65 -62.98 98.50
N GLU A 629 -45.58 -63.48 97.68
CA GLU A 629 -46.64 -64.42 98.10
C GLU A 629 -46.06 -65.68 98.76
N LEU A 630 -45.02 -66.29 98.16
CA LEU A 630 -44.32 -67.44 98.74
C LEU A 630 -43.62 -67.10 100.06
N SER A 631 -42.96 -65.94 100.15
CA SER A 631 -42.28 -65.47 101.37
C SER A 631 -43.27 -65.24 102.52
N LEU A 632 -44.43 -64.64 102.21
CA LEU A 632 -45.55 -64.49 103.15
C LEU A 632 -46.12 -65.84 103.59
N LEU A 633 -46.20 -66.83 102.70
CA LEU A 633 -46.62 -68.20 103.03
C LEU A 633 -45.59 -68.94 103.90
N TYR A 634 -44.29 -68.76 103.65
CA TYR A 634 -43.23 -69.33 104.50
C TYR A 634 -43.25 -68.73 105.91
N GLU A 635 -43.34 -67.41 106.05
CA GLU A 635 -43.45 -66.77 107.37
C GLU A 635 -44.77 -67.11 108.07
N LYS A 636 -45.90 -67.18 107.36
CA LYS A 636 -47.17 -67.68 107.92
C LYS A 636 -47.03 -69.11 108.46
N THR A 637 -46.38 -69.99 107.70
CA THR A 637 -46.13 -71.39 108.11
C THR A 637 -45.19 -71.46 109.31
N ARG A 638 -44.13 -70.63 109.34
CA ARG A 638 -43.19 -70.49 110.45
C ARG A 638 -43.88 -69.99 111.72
N LEU A 639 -44.74 -68.99 111.62
CA LEU A 639 -45.54 -68.46 112.74
C LEU A 639 -46.56 -69.48 113.25
N GLN A 640 -47.25 -70.20 112.34
CA GLN A 640 -48.16 -71.29 112.73
C GLN A 640 -47.42 -72.45 113.42
N ARG A 641 -46.22 -72.81 112.95
CA ARG A 641 -45.38 -73.82 113.60
C ARG A 641 -44.91 -73.38 114.99
N ASN A 642 -44.37 -72.16 115.11
CA ASN A 642 -44.00 -71.56 116.41
C ASN A 642 -45.18 -71.48 117.40
N LEU A 643 -46.42 -71.29 116.90
CA LEU A 643 -47.63 -71.29 117.72
C LEU A 643 -48.02 -72.71 118.16
N LEU A 644 -47.93 -73.70 117.26
CA LEU A 644 -48.14 -75.11 117.59
C LEU A 644 -47.10 -75.62 118.59
N ASP A 645 -45.82 -75.32 118.40
CA ASP A 645 -44.74 -75.74 119.30
C ASP A 645 -44.92 -75.14 120.72
N LYS A 646 -45.37 -73.88 120.82
CA LYS A 646 -45.78 -73.28 122.11
C LYS A 646 -47.02 -73.93 122.71
N GLY A 647 -48.02 -74.26 121.90
CA GLY A 647 -49.24 -74.94 122.33
C GLY A 647 -48.96 -76.34 122.85
N LEU A 648 -48.08 -77.09 122.18
CA LEU A 648 -47.58 -78.41 122.60
C LEU A 648 -46.81 -78.29 123.91
N ALA A 649 -45.89 -77.34 124.04
CA ALA A 649 -45.15 -77.13 125.29
C ALA A 649 -46.06 -76.81 126.49
N MET A 650 -47.10 -75.99 126.29
CA MET A 650 -48.12 -75.71 127.32
C MET A 650 -48.99 -76.93 127.64
N TYR A 651 -49.32 -77.75 126.63
CA TYR A 651 -50.08 -78.99 126.80
C TYR A 651 -49.28 -80.06 127.56
N ASP A 652 -47.99 -80.22 127.24
CA ASP A 652 -47.08 -81.14 127.94
C ASP A 652 -46.81 -80.70 129.39
N GLN A 653 -46.63 -79.40 129.64
CA GLN A 653 -46.64 -78.85 131.00
C GLN A 653 -47.93 -79.22 131.74
N ARG A 654 -49.09 -79.11 131.09
CA ARG A 654 -50.38 -79.46 131.71
C ARG A 654 -50.57 -80.98 131.90
N ILE A 655 -49.91 -81.80 131.11
CA ILE A 655 -49.80 -83.25 131.33
C ILE A 655 -48.92 -83.56 132.54
N GLU A 656 -47.78 -82.89 132.72
CA GLU A 656 -46.93 -83.11 133.90
C GLU A 656 -47.56 -82.56 135.18
N ASP A 657 -48.27 -81.43 135.14
CA ASP A 657 -49.18 -80.98 136.22
C ASP A 657 -50.13 -82.11 136.62
N MET A 658 -50.85 -82.70 135.64
CA MET A 658 -51.79 -83.79 135.90
C MET A 658 -51.09 -85.06 136.41
N ARG A 659 -49.85 -85.34 135.99
CA ARG A 659 -49.04 -86.46 136.54
C ARG A 659 -48.63 -86.17 137.98
N LEU A 660 -48.18 -84.96 138.31
CA LEU A 660 -47.83 -84.53 139.66
C LEU A 660 -49.04 -84.57 140.60
N LEU A 661 -50.19 -84.03 140.18
CA LEU A 661 -51.45 -84.13 140.93
C LEU A 661 -51.90 -85.59 141.11
N ARG A 662 -51.75 -86.46 140.10
CA ARG A 662 -52.02 -87.90 140.23
C ARG A 662 -51.04 -88.61 141.18
N ARG A 663 -49.75 -88.21 141.22
CA ARG A 663 -48.79 -88.68 142.23
C ARG A 663 -49.21 -88.23 143.64
N GLU A 664 -49.66 -86.98 143.79
CA GLU A 664 -50.09 -86.45 145.09
C GLU A 664 -51.38 -87.13 145.59
N VAL A 665 -52.38 -87.32 144.74
CA VAL A 665 -53.59 -88.08 145.10
C VAL A 665 -53.25 -89.52 145.51
N LYS A 666 -52.24 -90.16 144.89
CA LYS A 666 -51.73 -91.46 145.36
C LYS A 666 -51.05 -91.35 146.73
N ARG A 667 -50.22 -90.32 146.97
CA ARG A 667 -49.54 -90.06 148.25
C ARG A 667 -50.55 -89.88 149.39
N GLN A 668 -51.56 -89.03 149.18
CA GLN A 668 -52.62 -88.76 150.18
C GLN A 668 -53.49 -89.99 150.44
N ARG A 669 -53.86 -90.77 149.41
CA ARG A 669 -54.55 -92.05 149.59
C ARG A 669 -53.74 -93.06 150.40
N HIS A 670 -52.44 -93.16 150.15
CA HIS A 670 -51.55 -94.03 150.94
C HIS A 670 -51.40 -93.54 152.38
N HIS A 671 -51.29 -92.23 152.60
CA HIS A 671 -51.26 -91.64 153.94
C HIS A 671 -52.54 -91.97 154.73
N ASN A 672 -53.72 -91.81 154.11
CA ASN A 672 -55.00 -92.21 154.71
C ASN A 672 -55.03 -93.71 155.04
N GLN A 673 -54.59 -94.59 154.13
CA GLN A 673 -54.50 -96.03 154.42
C GLN A 673 -53.56 -96.37 155.59
N CYS A 674 -52.49 -95.60 155.78
CA CYS A 674 -51.61 -95.73 156.94
C CYS A 674 -52.26 -95.20 158.23
N LEU A 675 -53.12 -94.18 158.16
CA LEU A 675 -53.92 -93.71 159.29
C LEU A 675 -55.06 -94.69 159.64
N GLU A 676 -55.73 -95.27 158.64
CA GLU A 676 -56.74 -96.33 158.80
C GLU A 676 -56.14 -97.55 159.51
N LYS A 677 -54.92 -97.98 159.13
CA LYS A 677 -54.19 -99.05 159.84
C LYS A 677 -53.86 -98.67 161.30
N LYS A 678 -53.47 -97.42 161.57
CA LYS A 678 -53.27 -96.94 162.96
C LYS A 678 -54.57 -96.91 163.76
N LEU A 679 -55.71 -96.62 163.12
CA LEU A 679 -57.04 -96.68 163.74
C LEU A 679 -57.52 -98.11 163.98
N ALA A 680 -57.12 -99.09 163.15
CA ALA A 680 -57.37 -100.51 163.39
C ALA A 680 -56.67 -100.99 164.67
N ASN A 681 -55.35 -100.74 164.81
CA ASN A 681 -54.59 -101.05 166.02
C ASN A 681 -55.17 -100.37 167.28
N LEU A 682 -55.84 -99.21 167.14
CA LEU A 682 -56.50 -98.51 168.24
C LEU A 682 -57.73 -99.28 168.77
N HIS A 683 -58.29 -100.22 168.01
CA HIS A 683 -59.29 -101.17 168.52
C HIS A 683 -58.63 -102.25 169.39
N ASP A 684 -57.52 -102.84 168.94
CA ASP A 684 -56.81 -103.89 169.68
C ASP A 684 -56.23 -103.34 170.99
N HIS A 685 -55.60 -102.16 170.96
CA HIS A 685 -55.17 -101.47 172.17
C HIS A 685 -56.34 -101.07 173.08
N LYS A 686 -57.55 -100.86 172.55
CA LYS A 686 -58.76 -100.71 173.39
C LYS A 686 -59.17 -102.04 174.03
N GLN A 687 -59.06 -103.16 173.33
CA GLN A 687 -59.34 -104.48 173.93
C GLN A 687 -58.31 -104.85 175.00
N GLU A 688 -57.02 -104.62 174.76
CA GLU A 688 -55.95 -104.76 175.76
C GLU A 688 -56.22 -103.85 176.98
N LEU A 689 -56.55 -102.57 176.73
CA LEU A 689 -56.88 -101.63 177.79
C LEU A 689 -58.12 -102.10 178.56
N TYR A 690 -59.20 -102.55 177.92
CA TYR A 690 -60.36 -103.12 178.62
C TYR A 690 -60.03 -104.38 179.42
N LYS A 691 -59.14 -105.24 178.91
CA LYS A 691 -58.71 -106.47 179.59
C LYS A 691 -57.91 -106.15 180.85
N VAL A 692 -56.89 -105.30 180.73
CA VAL A 692 -56.11 -104.77 181.86
C VAL A 692 -57.00 -103.97 182.81
N HIS A 693 -57.97 -103.20 182.32
CA HIS A 693 -58.90 -102.45 183.16
C HIS A 693 -59.89 -103.38 183.90
N ARG A 694 -60.23 -104.55 183.33
CA ARG A 694 -61.04 -105.58 183.99
C ARG A 694 -60.25 -106.32 185.07
N GLU A 695 -58.99 -106.68 184.79
CA GLU A 695 -58.07 -107.28 185.76
C GLU A 695 -57.80 -106.30 186.92
N ILE A 696 -57.51 -105.03 186.60
CA ILE A 696 -57.39 -103.93 187.58
C ILE A 696 -58.71 -103.68 188.31
N LEU A 697 -59.89 -103.83 187.68
CA LEU A 697 -61.18 -103.69 188.37
C LEU A 697 -61.47 -104.87 189.30
N GLN A 698 -60.98 -106.09 189.02
CA GLN A 698 -61.14 -107.22 189.95
C GLN A 698 -60.25 -107.04 191.18
N GLU A 699 -58.97 -106.66 191.01
CA GLU A 699 -58.09 -106.39 192.14
C GLU A 699 -58.44 -105.09 192.87
N ARG A 700 -58.89 -104.04 192.18
CA ARG A 700 -59.46 -102.84 192.84
C ARG A 700 -60.81 -103.12 193.49
N ALA A 701 -61.62 -104.07 193.02
CA ALA A 701 -62.83 -104.46 193.75
C ALA A 701 -62.50 -105.25 195.03
N ARG A 702 -61.39 -106.02 195.04
CA ARG A 702 -60.85 -106.64 196.26
C ARG A 702 -60.32 -105.58 197.23
N CYS A 703 -59.38 -104.73 196.79
CA CYS A 703 -58.81 -103.69 197.65
C CYS A 703 -59.90 -102.70 198.10
N ALA A 704 -60.75 -102.21 197.20
CA ALA A 704 -61.83 -101.29 197.56
C ALA A 704 -63.02 -101.95 198.28
N ALA A 705 -63.08 -103.28 198.45
CA ALA A 705 -63.97 -103.90 199.44
C ALA A 705 -63.37 -103.84 200.87
N LEU A 706 -62.05 -103.68 200.98
CA LEU A 706 -61.31 -103.45 202.24
C LEU A 706 -61.05 -101.96 202.49
N GLU A 707 -61.07 -101.12 201.45
CA GLU A 707 -60.75 -99.68 201.50
C GLU A 707 -61.96 -98.75 201.31
N ASN A 708 -63.15 -99.21 200.87
CA ASN A 708 -64.36 -98.33 200.81
C ASN A 708 -64.98 -98.02 202.17
N GLU A 709 -64.23 -98.26 203.23
CA GLU A 709 -64.38 -97.51 204.45
C GLU A 709 -63.70 -96.05 204.28
N LEU A 710 -63.62 -95.38 203.05
CA LEU A 710 -62.85 -94.09 202.62
C LEU A 710 -63.41 -92.98 201.54
N ALA A 711 -62.66 -92.43 200.49
CA ALA A 711 -62.71 -90.99 199.91
C ALA A 711 -62.71 -90.59 198.32
N HIS A 712 -62.50 -89.29 197.82
CA HIS A 712 -62.99 -88.67 196.48
C HIS A 712 -62.18 -87.79 195.33
N PRO A 713 -62.19 -86.40 195.09
CA PRO A 713 -62.30 -85.63 193.74
C PRO A 713 -61.32 -84.38 193.34
N ARG A 714 -61.28 -83.45 192.27
CA ARG A 714 -61.66 -83.12 190.78
C ARG A 714 -61.04 -81.72 190.17
N GLN A 715 -61.08 -81.26 188.84
CA GLN A 715 -60.28 -80.09 188.14
C GLN A 715 -60.83 -79.20 186.88
N ILE A 716 -60.08 -78.22 186.19
CA ILE A 716 -60.50 -76.97 185.29
C ILE A 716 -59.57 -76.46 184.01
N HIS A 717 -59.91 -75.44 183.09
CA HIS A 717 -59.26 -74.99 181.72
C HIS A 717 -59.30 -73.44 181.12
N ARG A 718 -58.62 -72.96 179.97
CA ARG A 718 -58.73 -71.54 179.25
C ARG A 718 -58.30 -71.16 177.69
N TRP A 719 -57.80 -69.92 177.24
CA TRP A 719 -57.78 -69.19 175.84
C TRP A 719 -56.48 -68.30 175.40
N ARG A 720 -56.14 -67.40 174.33
CA ARG A 720 -56.51 -66.62 173.01
C ARG A 720 -55.18 -65.97 172.27
N GLY A 721 -54.86 -65.10 171.20
CA GLY A 721 -55.23 -64.10 170.04
C GLY A 721 -53.92 -63.48 169.25
N LEU A 722 -53.61 -62.49 168.29
CA LEU A 722 -54.01 -61.44 167.17
C LEU A 722 -52.68 -60.76 166.45
N GLU A 723 -52.37 -59.77 165.47
CA GLU A 723 -52.74 -58.91 164.21
C GLU A 723 -51.52 -57.91 163.69
N ILE A 724 -51.25 -56.97 162.66
CA ILE A 724 -51.66 -56.34 161.28
C ILE A 724 -50.64 -55.19 160.57
N THR A 725 -50.80 -54.60 159.29
CA THR A 725 -50.27 -53.29 158.51
C THR A 725 -48.90 -53.11 157.63
N ASP A 726 -48.46 -52.14 156.67
CA ASP A 726 -48.92 -51.03 155.63
C ASP A 726 -47.90 -50.41 154.44
N PRO A 727 -47.71 -49.08 153.91
CA PRO A 727 -47.42 -48.61 152.43
C PRO A 727 -46.42 -47.37 151.95
N SER A 728 -46.25 -46.90 150.62
CA SER A 728 -45.48 -45.64 150.05
C SER A 728 -45.48 -45.18 148.46
N LYS A 729 -45.02 -43.94 147.92
CA LYS A 729 -44.81 -43.52 146.42
C LYS A 729 -44.19 -42.15 145.75
N PHE A 730 -43.86 -40.98 146.35
CA PHE A 730 -43.87 -39.63 145.62
C PHE A 730 -42.71 -39.16 144.66
N GLU A 731 -41.44 -39.50 144.87
CA GLU A 731 -40.27 -38.68 144.39
C GLU A 731 -39.98 -38.67 142.87
N LEU A 732 -40.52 -39.62 142.10
CA LEU A 732 -40.05 -39.90 140.74
C LEU A 732 -40.38 -38.80 139.69
N LEU A 733 -41.39 -37.97 139.97
CA LEU A 733 -41.97 -37.03 138.99
C LEU A 733 -41.08 -35.80 138.68
N GLN A 734 -40.28 -35.31 139.63
CA GLN A 734 -39.51 -34.07 139.43
C GLN A 734 -38.37 -34.21 138.42
N LYS A 735 -37.77 -35.41 138.26
CA LYS A 735 -36.61 -35.61 137.37
C LYS A 735 -36.96 -35.49 135.86
N VAL A 736 -38.22 -35.71 135.47
CA VAL A 736 -38.61 -35.78 134.05
C VAL A 736 -38.59 -34.39 133.38
N GLN A 737 -39.12 -33.36 134.07
CA GLN A 737 -39.33 -32.04 133.47
C GLN A 737 -38.03 -31.26 133.16
N ALA A 738 -36.94 -31.55 133.90
CA ALA A 738 -35.65 -30.88 133.69
C ALA A 738 -34.97 -31.27 132.37
N LEU A 739 -35.17 -32.51 131.90
CA LEU A 739 -34.51 -33.02 130.69
C LEU A 739 -35.14 -32.48 129.40
N GLN A 740 -36.46 -32.30 129.37
CA GLN A 740 -37.18 -31.88 128.16
C GLN A 740 -36.77 -30.48 127.67
N LYS A 741 -36.54 -29.52 128.59
CA LYS A 741 -36.12 -28.15 128.23
C LYS A 741 -34.76 -28.08 127.55
N ARG A 742 -33.87 -29.04 127.80
CA ARG A 742 -32.49 -29.04 127.25
C ARG A 742 -32.41 -29.60 125.82
N LEU A 743 -33.45 -30.31 125.37
CA LEU A 743 -33.51 -30.89 124.03
C LEU A 743 -33.90 -29.84 122.97
N ILE A 744 -34.89 -29.00 123.29
CA ILE A 744 -35.50 -28.01 122.35
C ILE A 744 -34.47 -27.00 121.84
N SER A 745 -33.69 -26.40 122.75
CA SER A 745 -32.63 -25.44 122.41
C SER A 745 -31.55 -26.00 121.47
N ARG A 746 -31.35 -27.33 121.45
CA ARG A 746 -30.35 -27.97 120.58
C ARG A 746 -30.91 -28.39 119.22
N THR A 747 -32.22 -28.42 119.05
CA THR A 747 -32.86 -28.56 117.72
C THR A 747 -32.93 -27.24 116.96
N GLU A 748 -32.95 -26.10 117.65
CA GLU A 748 -33.03 -24.77 117.02
C GLU A 748 -31.70 -24.38 116.33
N GLU A 749 -30.55 -24.59 116.98
CA GLU A 749 -29.21 -24.30 116.43
C GLU A 749 -28.91 -25.02 115.10
N VAL A 750 -29.46 -26.22 114.90
CA VAL A 750 -29.20 -27.03 113.68
C VAL A 750 -29.90 -26.42 112.46
N VAL A 751 -31.13 -25.94 112.63
CA VAL A 751 -31.95 -25.38 111.53
C VAL A 751 -31.34 -24.10 110.96
N GLU A 752 -30.71 -23.26 111.79
CA GLU A 752 -30.03 -22.05 111.31
C GLU A 752 -28.78 -22.36 110.47
N VAL A 753 -28.04 -23.44 110.79
CA VAL A 753 -26.87 -23.86 110.01
C VAL A 753 -27.27 -24.41 108.63
N GLU A 754 -28.33 -25.24 108.57
CA GLU A 754 -28.85 -25.74 107.28
C GLU A 754 -29.32 -24.62 106.36
N ARG A 755 -29.95 -23.57 106.92
CA ARG A 755 -30.42 -22.39 106.17
C ARG A 755 -29.29 -21.63 105.48
N VAL A 756 -28.14 -21.46 106.15
CA VAL A 756 -26.97 -20.75 105.62
C VAL A 756 -26.29 -21.56 104.50
N LEU A 757 -26.32 -22.89 104.56
CA LEU A 757 -25.74 -23.76 103.53
C LEU A 757 -26.47 -23.60 102.19
N GLN A 758 -27.80 -23.64 102.20
CA GLN A 758 -28.64 -23.51 100.99
C GLN A 758 -28.45 -22.17 100.26
N GLU A 759 -28.21 -21.07 100.98
CA GLU A 759 -27.91 -19.76 100.37
C GLU A 759 -26.57 -19.75 99.63
N LYS A 760 -25.58 -20.54 100.08
CA LYS A 760 -24.24 -20.62 99.45
C LYS A 760 -24.24 -21.49 98.19
N ASP A 761 -24.90 -22.64 98.22
CA ASP A 761 -24.98 -23.54 97.07
C ASP A 761 -25.69 -22.88 95.87
N ARG A 762 -26.72 -22.08 96.14
CA ARG A 762 -27.42 -21.29 95.11
C ARG A 762 -26.49 -20.29 94.42
N LEU A 763 -25.71 -19.51 95.18
CA LEU A 763 -24.78 -18.51 94.64
C LEU A 763 -23.68 -19.15 93.78
N TYR A 764 -23.21 -20.35 94.16
CA TYR A 764 -22.23 -21.10 93.38
C TYR A 764 -22.77 -21.54 92.00
N LEU A 765 -24.02 -22.01 91.95
CA LEU A 765 -24.72 -22.38 90.71
C LEU A 765 -24.94 -21.17 89.78
N GLU A 766 -25.36 -20.02 90.31
CA GLU A 766 -25.59 -18.80 89.52
C GLU A 766 -24.27 -18.26 88.92
N LEU A 767 -23.15 -18.33 89.66
CA LEU A 767 -21.81 -17.96 89.16
C LEU A 767 -21.31 -18.90 88.05
N ARG A 768 -21.50 -20.21 88.20
CA ARG A 768 -21.06 -21.20 87.20
C ARG A 768 -21.76 -21.01 85.85
N LEU A 769 -23.07 -20.75 85.87
CA LEU A 769 -23.88 -20.46 84.69
C LEU A 769 -23.53 -19.13 83.97
N LEU A 770 -22.75 -18.26 84.61
CA LEU A 770 -22.23 -17.03 84.00
C LEU A 770 -20.85 -17.24 83.36
N LEU A 771 -19.97 -18.06 83.95
CA LEU A 771 -18.69 -18.40 83.33
C LEU A 771 -18.85 -19.19 82.03
N GLU A 772 -19.77 -20.17 81.99
CA GLU A 772 -20.06 -20.99 80.79
C GLU A 772 -20.64 -20.17 79.61
N LYS A 773 -20.93 -18.87 79.80
CA LYS A 773 -21.47 -17.97 78.78
C LYS A 773 -20.49 -16.91 78.26
N GLN A 774 -19.24 -16.89 78.73
CA GLN A 774 -18.20 -15.99 78.19
C GLN A 774 -17.35 -16.71 77.14
N PRO A 775 -17.19 -16.16 75.91
CA PRO A 775 -16.31 -16.74 74.91
C PRO A 775 -14.84 -16.57 75.33
N GLY A 776 -14.04 -17.64 75.18
CA GLY A 776 -12.62 -17.61 75.50
C GLY A 776 -11.81 -16.61 74.66
N LEU A 777 -10.66 -16.19 75.19
CA LEU A 777 -9.80 -15.14 74.60
C LEU A 777 -9.41 -15.43 73.14
N GLU A 778 -9.18 -16.69 72.78
CA GLU A 778 -8.88 -17.11 71.40
C GLU A 778 -10.02 -16.78 70.42
N ILE A 779 -11.28 -16.90 70.84
CA ILE A 779 -12.46 -16.57 70.02
C ILE A 779 -12.52 -15.05 69.81
N VAL A 780 -12.16 -14.26 70.84
CA VAL A 780 -12.11 -12.79 70.74
C VAL A 780 -11.07 -12.34 69.72
N ASP A 781 -9.87 -12.94 69.72
CA ASP A 781 -8.83 -12.64 68.73
C ASP A 781 -9.18 -13.14 67.33
N GLN A 782 -9.79 -14.32 67.19
CA GLN A 782 -10.30 -14.81 65.90
C GLN A 782 -11.37 -13.86 65.32
N VAL A 783 -12.34 -13.42 66.13
CA VAL A 783 -13.32 -12.40 65.73
C VAL A 783 -12.62 -11.08 65.37
N GLY A 784 -11.58 -10.69 66.11
CA GLY A 784 -10.74 -9.54 65.79
C GLY A 784 -10.04 -9.64 64.43
N GLN A 785 -9.52 -10.82 64.07
CA GLN A 785 -8.94 -11.09 62.76
C GLN A 785 -9.99 -11.10 61.65
N PHE A 786 -11.13 -11.80 61.84
CA PHE A 786 -12.23 -11.82 60.87
C PHE A 786 -12.82 -10.42 60.62
N GLN A 787 -12.90 -9.55 61.64
CA GLN A 787 -13.30 -8.15 61.42
C GLN A 787 -12.28 -7.36 60.59
N ARG A 788 -10.97 -7.65 60.71
CA ARG A 788 -9.93 -6.99 59.89
C ARG A 788 -10.01 -7.44 58.43
N THR A 789 -10.12 -8.74 58.15
CA THR A 789 -10.30 -9.26 56.79
C THR A 789 -11.64 -8.85 56.17
N LEU A 790 -12.73 -8.83 56.94
CA LEU A 790 -14.02 -8.31 56.47
C LEU A 790 -13.94 -6.82 56.11
N ARG A 791 -13.28 -5.98 56.92
CA ARG A 791 -13.05 -4.56 56.59
C ARG A 791 -12.17 -4.39 55.34
N ALA A 792 -11.15 -5.23 55.16
CA ALA A 792 -10.32 -5.23 53.94
C ALA A 792 -11.12 -5.64 52.69
N LYS A 793 -11.93 -6.71 52.77
CA LYS A 793 -12.81 -7.15 51.68
C LYS A 793 -13.90 -6.14 51.36
N ASN A 794 -14.46 -5.45 52.36
CA ASN A 794 -15.42 -4.37 52.15
C ASN A 794 -14.79 -3.14 51.47
N ARG A 795 -13.50 -2.83 51.74
CA ARG A 795 -12.74 -1.84 50.95
C ARG A 795 -12.54 -2.28 49.49
N GLN A 796 -12.13 -3.53 49.26
CA GLN A 796 -11.99 -4.07 47.89
C GLN A 796 -13.33 -4.04 47.14
N MET A 797 -14.44 -4.41 47.80
CA MET A 797 -15.77 -4.36 47.19
C MET A 797 -16.24 -2.93 46.92
N LYS A 798 -15.83 -1.93 47.71
CA LYS A 798 -16.09 -0.51 47.40
C LYS A 798 -15.27 0.00 46.22
N SER A 799 -14.05 -0.51 46.00
CA SER A 799 -13.26 -0.25 44.79
C SER A 799 -13.98 -0.83 43.56
N LEU A 800 -14.29 -2.13 43.60
CA LEU A 800 -15.01 -2.83 42.53
C LEU A 800 -16.38 -2.21 42.23
N VAL A 801 -17.10 -1.71 43.23
CA VAL A 801 -18.37 -0.97 43.02
C VAL A 801 -18.14 0.41 42.41
N ALA A 802 -17.02 1.09 42.69
CA ALA A 802 -16.68 2.34 42.01
C ALA A 802 -16.26 2.10 40.54
N GLU A 803 -15.44 1.09 40.30
CA GLU A 803 -15.03 0.62 38.96
C GLU A 803 -16.25 0.19 38.13
N LEU A 804 -17.15 -0.62 38.71
CA LEU A 804 -18.38 -1.05 38.05
C LEU A 804 -19.32 0.12 37.79
N ASN A 805 -19.48 1.08 38.72
CA ASN A 805 -20.25 2.31 38.46
C ASN A 805 -19.61 3.19 37.36
N MET A 806 -18.28 3.19 37.23
CA MET A 806 -17.59 3.88 36.13
C MET A 806 -17.95 3.24 34.79
N HIS A 807 -17.78 1.93 34.65
CA HIS A 807 -18.16 1.19 33.43
C HIS A 807 -19.66 1.26 33.13
N ASP A 808 -20.50 1.29 34.17
CA ASP A 808 -21.95 1.46 34.02
C ASP A 808 -22.32 2.91 33.64
N SER A 809 -21.42 3.89 33.80
CA SER A 809 -21.56 5.25 33.26
C SER A 809 -21.03 5.35 31.82
N GLU A 810 -19.91 4.69 31.50
CA GLU A 810 -19.37 4.58 30.14
C GLU A 810 -20.37 3.86 29.21
N SER A 811 -20.96 2.76 29.67
CA SER A 811 -22.06 2.04 28.99
C SER A 811 -23.26 2.95 28.69
N LYS A 812 -23.65 3.83 29.64
CA LYS A 812 -24.73 4.80 29.43
C LYS A 812 -24.35 5.90 28.44
N MET A 813 -23.09 6.36 28.44
CA MET A 813 -22.57 7.28 27.42
C MET A 813 -22.56 6.65 26.03
N HIS A 814 -22.08 5.41 25.89
CA HIS A 814 -22.13 4.66 24.63
C HIS A 814 -23.57 4.43 24.16
N GLN A 815 -24.52 4.11 25.04
CA GLN A 815 -25.95 4.04 24.69
C GLN A 815 -26.53 5.40 24.24
N TYR A 816 -26.05 6.52 24.79
CA TYR A 816 -26.45 7.86 24.35
C TYR A 816 -25.87 8.18 22.96
N ASP A 817 -24.59 7.91 22.71
CA ASP A 817 -23.97 8.12 21.40
C ASP A 817 -24.52 7.17 20.34
N ILE A 818 -24.88 5.92 20.68
CA ILE A 818 -25.64 5.02 19.78
C ILE A 818 -26.98 5.67 19.40
N LYS A 819 -27.79 6.14 20.36
CA LYS A 819 -29.08 6.80 20.06
C LYS A 819 -28.93 8.08 19.24
N LYS A 820 -27.84 8.82 19.46
CA LYS A 820 -27.47 10.02 18.69
C LYS A 820 -27.06 9.68 17.25
N LEU A 821 -26.31 8.59 17.05
CA LEU A 821 -25.99 8.03 15.73
C LEU A 821 -27.23 7.46 15.03
N GLU A 822 -28.13 6.78 15.74
CA GLU A 822 -29.43 6.31 15.23
C GLU A 822 -30.31 7.49 14.76
N LEU A 823 -30.34 8.59 15.53
CA LEU A 823 -31.02 9.83 15.14
C LEU A 823 -30.37 10.46 13.90
N GLN A 824 -29.04 10.53 13.83
CA GLN A 824 -28.33 11.02 12.64
C GLN A 824 -28.57 10.13 11.41
N ILE A 825 -28.58 8.80 11.57
CA ILE A 825 -28.93 7.84 10.51
C ILE A 825 -30.41 7.98 10.10
N SER A 826 -31.32 8.22 11.05
CA SER A 826 -32.74 8.49 10.79
C SER A 826 -32.91 9.78 9.99
N ASP A 827 -32.21 10.86 10.34
CA ASP A 827 -32.26 12.12 9.61
C ASP A 827 -31.53 12.08 8.26
N MET A 828 -30.45 11.30 8.12
CA MET A 828 -29.83 11.02 6.83
C MET A 828 -30.75 10.17 5.94
N LYS A 829 -31.46 9.18 6.49
CA LYS A 829 -32.53 8.47 5.76
C LYS A 829 -33.65 9.42 5.35
N LYS A 830 -34.12 10.32 6.22
CA LYS A 830 -35.13 11.35 5.88
C LYS A 830 -34.63 12.31 4.80
N LYS A 831 -33.37 12.74 4.83
CA LYS A 831 -32.74 13.55 3.76
C LYS A 831 -32.73 12.77 2.45
N TYR A 832 -32.17 11.55 2.43
CA TYR A 832 -32.14 10.67 1.26
C TYR A 832 -33.54 10.41 0.68
N PHE A 833 -34.57 10.15 1.50
CA PHE A 833 -35.93 9.99 1.02
C PHE A 833 -36.56 11.28 0.50
N LYS A 834 -36.28 12.45 1.10
CA LYS A 834 -36.67 13.76 0.55
C LYS A 834 -35.99 14.03 -0.79
N GLU A 835 -34.71 13.72 -0.92
CA GLU A 835 -33.89 13.91 -2.14
C GLU A 835 -34.36 12.99 -3.26
N ARG A 836 -34.58 11.70 -2.95
CA ARG A 836 -35.18 10.70 -3.84
C ARG A 836 -36.60 11.09 -4.26
N LYS A 837 -37.41 11.67 -3.37
CA LYS A 837 -38.73 12.21 -3.73
C LYS A 837 -38.58 13.41 -4.67
N ARG A 838 -37.69 14.36 -4.36
CA ARG A 838 -37.40 15.54 -5.21
C ARG A 838 -36.96 15.12 -6.62
N CYS A 839 -36.17 14.04 -6.75
CA CYS A 839 -35.80 13.44 -8.03
C CYS A 839 -36.95 12.70 -8.74
N TYR A 840 -38.00 12.31 -8.03
CA TYR A 840 -39.25 11.78 -8.60
C TYR A 840 -40.14 12.92 -9.08
N ASP A 841 -40.37 13.93 -8.24
CA ASP A 841 -41.14 15.14 -8.56
C ASP A 841 -40.53 15.86 -9.78
N LEU A 842 -39.20 15.95 -9.88
CA LEU A 842 -38.48 16.49 -11.05
C LEU A 842 -38.57 15.62 -12.32
N ARG A 843 -38.93 14.34 -12.22
CA ARG A 843 -39.24 13.49 -13.37
C ARG A 843 -40.69 13.70 -13.84
N GLU A 844 -41.66 13.77 -12.91
CA GLU A 844 -43.04 14.10 -13.26
C GLU A 844 -43.16 15.48 -13.92
N ILE A 845 -42.47 16.51 -13.39
CA ILE A 845 -42.43 17.86 -13.98
C ILE A 845 -41.82 17.88 -15.40
N LYS A 846 -40.98 16.90 -15.77
CA LYS A 846 -40.49 16.72 -17.15
C LYS A 846 -41.46 15.97 -18.07
N HIS A 847 -42.36 15.13 -17.54
CA HIS A 847 -43.41 14.48 -18.32
C HIS A 847 -44.67 15.37 -18.49
N MET A 848 -45.00 16.20 -17.49
CA MET A 848 -46.18 17.10 -17.48
C MET A 848 -45.98 18.39 -18.30
N ARG A 849 -45.40 18.29 -19.50
CA ARG A 849 -45.30 19.38 -20.50
C ARG A 849 -45.79 19.00 -21.91
N LYS A 850 -46.67 18.00 -22.02
CA LYS A 850 -47.43 17.69 -23.25
C LYS A 850 -48.91 17.41 -22.96
N THR A 851 -49.67 18.44 -22.57
CA THR A 851 -51.10 18.63 -22.94
C THR A 851 -51.62 19.95 -22.37
N VAL A 852 -52.47 20.63 -23.13
CA VAL A 852 -53.24 21.84 -22.77
C VAL A 852 -54.59 21.65 -23.46
N PRO A 853 -55.73 21.73 -22.75
CA PRO A 853 -56.60 22.90 -22.95
C PRO A 853 -57.49 23.34 -21.77
N ASN A 854 -57.33 24.61 -21.39
CA ASN A 854 -58.38 25.64 -21.35
C ASN A 854 -59.51 25.65 -20.27
N LEU A 855 -60.15 26.82 -20.16
CA LEU A 855 -61.39 27.20 -19.44
C LEU A 855 -61.29 27.53 -17.92
N PRO A 856 -62.14 28.45 -17.39
CA PRO A 856 -61.70 29.45 -16.40
C PRO A 856 -62.66 29.70 -15.20
N LYS A 857 -62.38 30.77 -14.43
CA LYS A 857 -63.14 31.30 -13.25
C LYS A 857 -62.90 30.49 -11.95
N GLU A 858 -63.15 31.02 -10.75
CA GLU A 858 -63.81 32.30 -10.37
C GLU A 858 -63.12 32.97 -9.16
N GLN A 859 -63.59 34.16 -8.77
CA GLN A 859 -63.03 34.96 -7.65
C GLN A 859 -63.66 34.56 -6.30
N PHE A 860 -62.95 34.72 -5.17
CA PHE A 860 -63.51 35.46 -4.02
C PHE A 860 -62.43 35.98 -3.05
N THR A 861 -62.86 36.72 -2.02
CA THR A 861 -62.03 37.52 -1.10
C THR A 861 -62.36 37.28 0.38
N GLY A 862 -61.46 37.73 1.28
CA GLY A 862 -61.63 37.74 2.73
C GLY A 862 -60.77 36.69 3.46
N GLY A 863 -60.30 36.91 4.69
CA GLY A 863 -60.41 38.10 5.54
C GLY A 863 -60.76 37.74 6.99
N GLY A 864 -59.78 37.72 7.90
CA GLY A 864 -60.03 37.33 9.31
C GLY A 864 -58.86 37.66 10.26
N PHE A 865 -59.10 38.63 11.15
CA PHE A 865 -58.35 38.84 12.40
C PHE A 865 -58.91 37.89 13.51
N LYS A 866 -58.42 37.77 14.76
CA LYS A 866 -57.56 38.63 15.58
C LYS A 866 -56.90 37.84 16.75
N VAL A 867 -55.66 38.23 17.10
CA VAL A 867 -55.04 38.35 18.44
C VAL A 867 -55.73 37.74 19.68
N SER A 868 -54.96 37.02 20.52
CA SER A 868 -55.09 37.08 21.99
C SER A 868 -53.75 36.81 22.73
N SER A 869 -53.59 37.41 23.91
CA SER A 869 -52.46 37.34 24.86
C SER A 869 -52.29 35.96 25.53
N LYS A 870 -51.13 35.47 25.96
CA LYS A 870 -50.00 36.05 26.74
C LYS A 870 -50.32 36.27 28.24
N HIS A 871 -50.12 35.26 29.10
CA HIS A 871 -49.48 35.38 30.44
C HIS A 871 -49.19 34.01 31.11
N GLN A 872 -48.22 34.01 32.04
CA GLN A 872 -47.92 33.16 33.23
C GLN A 872 -48.50 31.72 33.36
N GLY A 873 -47.80 30.73 33.93
CA GLY A 873 -46.45 30.71 34.54
C GLY A 873 -46.43 29.88 35.84
N LEU A 874 -45.35 29.10 36.08
CA LEU A 874 -45.18 28.09 37.15
C LEU A 874 -46.10 26.86 36.93
N ILE A 875 -45.75 25.65 37.37
CA ILE A 875 -44.60 25.18 38.19
C ILE A 875 -43.47 24.63 37.30
#